data_AF-A0A378J410-F1
#
_entry.id   AF-A0A378J410-F1
#
_cell.length_a   1.000
_cell.length_b   1.000
_cell.length_c   1.000
_cell.angle_alpha   90.00
_cell.angle_beta   90.00
_cell.angle_gamma   90.00
#
_symmetry.space_group_name_H-M   'P 1'
#
loop_
_entity.id
_entity.type
_entity.pdbx_description
1 polymer ?
#
loop_
_entity_poly.entity_id
_entity_poly.type
_entity_poly.pdbx_seq_one_letter_code
_entity_poly.pdbx_strand_id
1 'polypeptide(L)'
;MPIYYNDKLLTKFKNKKGGKNHVEVDGFYRDPDGNEFFIKKPKDRKELFTELFAGLLLKEFIRRELIDEIYHDSFICADFIKLDDGSYGLIQPKIVFKELFKIIGTGYRDGSDRDPLWEMFCGPQYYLLLTQLRQHFGLAVILMFSLLLGDNSVHSGNVVCLEVIAALAIDFIQFARIDWGAAFRYFGHKKNNEDLLNPFEYQGWFNPKGYTKGYFLNYKKIKGLFPAIAEQAKSFLARVDEAIFADMVGCVLQQMPVDLVDHETQTELTAYLCIESFNAVILGKEGNSQQFSRDLAEILHTRLTKMTGLRDFAVASAESSLSQIMFVESTPKAVALPVNLVTPFAEQMKIWFSILSASDEKSIFDFNTVELAKLVRQFNAFTSRLLRQAETLTGALSTAHGEGSQPGHFLRCLFTMEDDLTPHFTSYTEKRSSDIQPYWQAVEMALTYSFNTIVLIKVLQNTQNSTELAKASAIHFLFGALKDALESFGIAYQGLVQELQETLLSMTGKQLVKCCLEEADFASTSLLIGLVLKNQALWMRMNLAFDEGGEEFGQDKAVHEIVRLRQFHEDYRLLTTLIRELALITTFDTKGVVVNKIFWLFEKLPESLQIELAPTLTKIQLEFKEWQQRYSVDGSLDELDEESNSSSETGDTTHLTVMISSESMANPAPKQAEETVASKLLFFLPAKITNFSNMVNRSAVKKEEAPPPVASSHKA
;
A
#
# COMPACT_ATOMS: atom_id res chain seq x y z
N MET A 1 26.64 34.22 -5.33
CA MET A 1 27.52 33.18 -4.77
C MET A 1 26.83 31.84 -5.01
N PRO A 2 27.39 30.69 -4.59
CA PRO A 2 26.67 29.42 -4.64
C PRO A 2 25.63 29.34 -3.52
N ILE A 3 24.36 29.14 -3.87
CA ILE A 3 23.25 28.90 -2.93
C ILE A 3 23.23 27.41 -2.58
N TYR A 4 23.11 27.09 -1.28
CA TYR A 4 23.08 25.70 -0.79
C TYR A 4 21.78 25.38 -0.05
N TYR A 5 21.34 24.13 -0.18
CA TYR A 5 20.23 23.56 0.59
C TYR A 5 20.56 22.10 0.92
N ASN A 6 20.44 21.71 2.19
CA ASN A 6 20.85 20.38 2.70
C ASN A 6 22.23 19.95 2.16
N ASP A 7 23.21 20.84 2.31
CA ASP A 7 24.60 20.74 1.83
C ASP A 7 24.81 20.58 0.31
N LYS A 8 23.75 20.57 -0.50
CA LYS A 8 23.82 20.50 -1.96
C LYS A 8 23.80 21.88 -2.62
N LEU A 9 24.59 22.05 -3.67
CA LEU A 9 24.62 23.24 -4.51
C LEU A 9 23.37 23.34 -5.39
N LEU A 10 22.61 24.44 -5.26
CA LEU A 10 21.44 24.73 -6.07
C LEU A 10 21.78 25.63 -7.26
N THR A 11 21.55 25.15 -8.48
CA THR A 11 21.77 25.91 -9.72
C THR A 11 20.44 26.45 -10.26
N LYS A 12 20.34 27.77 -10.48
CA LYS A 12 19.15 28.39 -11.08
C LYS A 12 19.05 28.03 -12.57
N PHE A 13 17.91 27.47 -12.99
CA PHE A 13 17.71 27.06 -14.39
C PHE A 13 16.54 27.80 -15.08
N LYS A 14 15.65 28.47 -14.33
CA LYS A 14 14.47 29.15 -14.91
C LYS A 14 13.98 30.29 -14.01
N ASN A 15 13.63 31.43 -14.59
CA ASN A 15 13.02 32.54 -13.85
C ASN A 15 11.52 32.34 -13.62
N LYS A 16 11.00 32.89 -12.51
CA LYS A 16 9.57 32.95 -12.20
C LYS A 16 8.84 33.87 -13.19
N LYS A 17 7.62 33.51 -13.62
CA LYS A 17 6.83 34.31 -14.59
C LYS A 17 5.64 35.11 -14.01
N GLY A 18 5.19 34.82 -12.79
CA GLY A 18 3.99 35.46 -12.21
C GLY A 18 4.08 35.72 -10.71
N GLY A 19 3.04 36.34 -10.14
CA GLY A 19 2.98 36.77 -8.74
C GLY A 19 3.82 38.01 -8.41
N LYS A 20 3.55 38.64 -7.26
CA LYS A 20 3.96 40.04 -6.92
C LYS A 20 5.48 40.28 -6.74
N ASN A 21 6.26 39.22 -6.54
CA ASN A 21 7.70 39.29 -6.30
C ASN A 21 8.46 38.75 -7.52
N HIS A 22 9.44 39.58 -7.95
CA HIS A 22 10.36 39.39 -9.07
C HIS A 22 11.76 39.88 -8.66
N VAL A 23 12.25 39.45 -7.51
CA VAL A 23 13.64 39.66 -7.08
C VAL A 23 14.55 38.78 -7.95
N GLU A 24 15.82 39.14 -8.15
CA GLU A 24 16.75 38.37 -9.00
C GLU A 24 16.90 36.90 -8.58
N VAL A 25 16.75 36.61 -7.28
CA VAL A 25 16.74 35.24 -6.72
C VAL A 25 15.44 34.46 -7.01
N ASP A 26 14.32 35.12 -7.34
CA ASP A 26 13.03 34.44 -7.51
C ASP A 26 13.04 33.53 -8.75
N GLY A 27 12.77 32.24 -8.59
CA GLY A 27 12.76 31.29 -9.71
C GLY A 27 12.93 29.83 -9.30
N PHE A 28 13.33 29.01 -10.27
CA PHE A 28 13.47 27.57 -10.14
C PHE A 28 14.93 27.14 -10.19
N TYR A 29 15.27 26.23 -9.28
CA TYR A 29 16.60 25.77 -8.97
C TYR A 29 16.64 24.24 -8.98
N ARG A 30 17.80 23.65 -9.29
CA ARG A 30 18.01 22.20 -9.30
C ARG A 30 19.27 21.82 -8.51
N ASP A 31 19.21 20.73 -7.76
CA ASP A 31 20.38 20.12 -7.09
C ASP A 31 21.15 19.16 -8.03
N PRO A 32 22.31 18.60 -7.62
CA PRO A 32 23.09 17.68 -8.46
C PRO A 32 22.39 16.35 -8.77
N ASP A 33 21.44 15.93 -7.91
CA ASP A 33 20.72 14.66 -8.04
C ASP A 33 19.46 14.79 -8.92
N GLY A 34 19.13 16.01 -9.34
CA GLY A 34 18.02 16.30 -10.24
C GLY A 34 16.78 16.88 -9.57
N ASN A 35 16.76 17.03 -8.24
CA ASN A 35 15.61 17.55 -7.50
C ASN A 35 15.38 19.02 -7.85
N GLU A 36 14.15 19.40 -8.17
CA GLU A 36 13.79 20.76 -8.54
C GLU A 36 13.01 21.48 -7.44
N PHE A 37 13.39 22.74 -7.21
CA PHE A 37 12.87 23.61 -6.17
C PHE A 37 12.40 24.94 -6.76
N PHE A 38 11.44 25.58 -6.10
CA PHE A 38 11.12 26.98 -6.30
C PHE A 38 11.62 27.80 -5.11
N ILE A 39 12.28 28.92 -5.37
CA ILE A 39 12.73 29.88 -4.35
C ILE A 39 12.02 31.23 -4.57
N LYS A 40 11.51 31.82 -3.49
CA LYS A 40 11.07 33.22 -3.45
C LYS A 40 11.71 33.98 -2.28
N LYS A 41 11.98 35.27 -2.46
CA LYS A 41 12.32 36.20 -1.38
C LYS A 41 11.13 37.16 -1.13
N PRO A 42 10.33 36.94 -0.07
CA PRO A 42 9.29 37.89 0.33
C PRO A 42 9.87 39.28 0.60
N LYS A 43 9.10 40.33 0.28
CA LYS A 43 9.49 41.72 0.56
C LYS A 43 9.11 42.16 1.96
N ASP A 44 8.01 41.64 2.49
CA ASP A 44 7.62 41.81 3.88
C ASP A 44 8.25 40.69 4.71
N ARG A 45 8.99 41.04 5.76
CA ARG A 45 9.57 40.05 6.68
C ARG A 45 8.51 39.33 7.52
N LYS A 46 7.32 39.93 7.69
CA LYS A 46 6.18 39.24 8.29
C LYS A 46 5.71 38.08 7.41
N GLU A 47 5.63 38.29 6.10
CA GLU A 47 5.27 37.25 5.11
C GLU A 47 6.30 36.11 5.10
N LEU A 48 7.60 36.44 5.16
CA LEU A 48 8.69 35.47 5.33
C LEU A 48 8.52 34.63 6.61
N PHE A 49 8.25 35.26 7.75
CA PHE A 49 8.06 34.54 9.01
C PHE A 49 6.76 33.70 9.02
N THR A 50 5.61 34.26 8.66
CA THR A 50 4.32 33.57 8.77
C THR A 50 4.21 32.38 7.83
N GLU A 51 4.75 32.48 6.61
CA GLU A 51 4.76 31.39 5.65
C GLU A 51 5.74 30.27 6.04
N LEU A 52 6.92 30.63 6.55
CA LEU A 52 7.85 29.64 7.11
C LEU A 52 7.24 28.94 8.33
N PHE A 53 6.63 29.70 9.24
CA PHE A 53 6.02 29.18 10.46
C PHE A 53 4.87 28.23 10.16
N ALA A 54 3.98 28.58 9.22
CA ALA A 54 2.94 27.69 8.74
C ALA A 54 3.52 26.45 8.05
N GLY A 55 4.52 26.60 7.17
CA GLY A 55 5.14 25.50 6.45
C GLY A 55 5.85 24.50 7.37
N LEU A 56 6.60 24.97 8.37
CA LEU A 56 7.26 24.12 9.36
C LEU A 56 6.25 23.46 10.31
N LEU A 57 5.18 24.15 10.72
CA LEU A 57 4.14 23.55 11.58
C LEU A 57 3.33 22.48 10.85
N LEU A 58 3.05 22.65 9.55
CA LEU A 58 2.44 21.62 8.69
C LEU A 58 3.37 20.41 8.50
N LYS A 59 4.67 20.64 8.29
CA LYS A 59 5.69 19.57 8.30
C LYS A 59 5.74 18.84 9.64
N GLU A 60 5.59 19.53 10.77
CA GLU A 60 5.60 18.93 12.10
C GLU A 60 4.34 18.07 12.35
N PHE A 61 3.15 18.48 11.88
CA PHE A 61 1.95 17.63 11.90
C PHE A 61 2.13 16.37 11.03
N ILE A 62 2.75 16.48 9.86
CA ILE A 62 3.09 15.35 8.97
C ILE A 62 4.10 14.41 9.67
N ARG A 63 5.17 14.96 10.24
CA ARG A 63 6.26 14.23 10.94
C ARG A 63 5.79 13.48 12.20
N ARG A 64 4.61 13.82 12.73
CA ARG A 64 3.98 13.15 13.88
C ARG A 64 2.81 12.24 13.50
N GLU A 65 2.59 11.97 12.21
CA GLU A 65 1.52 11.10 11.69
C GLU A 65 0.10 11.59 12.11
N LEU A 66 -0.03 12.89 12.42
CA LEU A 66 -1.29 13.54 12.77
C LEU A 66 -2.11 13.90 11.52
N ILE A 67 -1.49 13.89 10.35
CA ILE A 67 -2.11 13.99 9.03
C ILE A 67 -1.87 12.65 8.31
N ASP A 68 -2.94 12.03 7.85
CA ASP A 68 -2.89 10.72 7.19
C ASP A 68 -2.13 10.82 5.85
N GLU A 69 -1.32 9.81 5.53
CA GLU A 69 -0.32 9.83 4.42
C GLU A 69 -0.88 10.30 3.07
N ILE A 70 -2.10 9.87 2.71
CA ILE A 70 -2.74 10.25 1.44
C ILE A 70 -2.89 11.78 1.27
N TYR A 71 -2.91 12.55 2.36
CA TYR A 71 -3.07 14.01 2.33
C TYR A 71 -1.74 14.77 2.41
N HIS A 72 -0.57 14.12 2.49
CA HIS A 72 0.72 14.83 2.66
C HIS A 72 0.99 15.80 1.50
N ASP A 73 0.78 15.35 0.26
CA ASP A 73 0.92 16.18 -0.96
C ASP A 73 -0.09 17.34 -1.05
N SER A 74 -1.16 17.33 -0.24
CA SER A 74 -2.07 18.48 -0.13
C SER A 74 -1.41 19.71 0.51
N PHE A 75 -0.25 19.55 1.16
CA PHE A 75 0.45 20.58 1.93
C PHE A 75 1.79 20.95 1.31
N ILE A 76 1.76 21.75 0.23
CA ILE A 76 2.96 22.24 -0.45
C ILE A 76 3.60 23.34 0.41
N CYS A 77 4.44 22.92 1.34
CA CYS A 77 5.01 23.76 2.40
C CYS A 77 6.37 24.36 2.04
N ALA A 78 6.59 25.60 2.48
CA ALA A 78 7.89 26.25 2.41
C ALA A 78 8.87 25.71 3.49
N ASP A 79 10.15 25.90 3.24
CA ASP A 79 11.26 25.88 4.18
C ASP A 79 12.09 27.18 4.05
N PHE A 80 13.06 27.38 4.92
CA PHE A 80 13.98 28.52 4.80
C PHE A 80 15.20 28.15 3.94
N ILE A 81 15.80 29.16 3.30
CA ILE A 81 17.11 29.05 2.68
C ILE A 81 17.91 30.33 2.91
N LYS A 82 19.20 30.21 3.26
CA LYS A 82 20.09 31.38 3.42
C LYS A 82 20.64 31.78 2.05
N LEU A 83 20.64 33.07 1.78
CA LEU A 83 20.99 33.66 0.49
C LEU A 83 22.39 34.27 0.52
N ASP A 84 22.91 34.58 -0.67
CA ASP A 84 24.25 35.18 -0.89
C ASP A 84 24.53 36.44 -0.06
N ASP A 85 23.49 37.24 0.22
CA ASP A 85 23.55 38.48 1.00
C ASP A 85 23.42 38.25 2.51
N GLY A 86 23.47 36.99 2.96
CA GLY A 86 23.30 36.58 4.35
C GLY A 86 21.85 36.58 4.86
N SER A 87 20.90 37.10 4.08
CA SER A 87 19.48 37.11 4.44
C SER A 87 18.78 35.79 4.09
N TYR A 88 17.49 35.69 4.43
CA TYR A 88 16.68 34.49 4.20
C TYR A 88 15.67 34.66 3.06
N GLY A 89 15.46 33.56 2.33
CA GLY A 89 14.33 33.36 1.44
C GLY A 89 13.56 32.10 1.81
N LEU A 90 12.49 31.83 1.08
CA LEU A 90 11.69 30.62 1.18
C LEU A 90 11.99 29.69 0.01
N ILE A 91 12.19 28.41 0.30
CA ILE A 91 12.34 27.32 -0.68
C ILE A 91 11.18 26.32 -0.54
N GLN A 92 10.69 25.79 -1.65
CA GLN A 92 9.67 24.74 -1.67
C GLN A 92 9.97 23.75 -2.80
N PRO A 93 9.53 22.48 -2.73
CA PRO A 93 9.63 21.55 -3.85
C PRO A 93 8.84 22.08 -5.06
N LYS A 94 9.35 21.86 -6.27
CA LYS A 94 8.69 22.27 -7.52
C LYS A 94 7.68 21.21 -7.98
N ILE A 95 6.51 21.23 -7.35
CA ILE A 95 5.36 20.40 -7.72
C ILE A 95 4.76 20.86 -9.07
N VAL A 96 4.21 19.91 -9.83
CA VAL A 96 3.41 20.18 -11.04
C VAL A 96 1.92 20.11 -10.67
N PHE A 97 1.17 21.18 -10.93
CA PHE A 97 -0.24 21.31 -10.54
C PHE A 97 -1.02 22.17 -11.53
N LYS A 98 -2.35 22.14 -11.43
CA LYS A 98 -3.28 23.06 -12.11
C LYS A 98 -3.94 23.97 -11.09
N GLU A 99 -3.84 25.29 -11.28
CA GLU A 99 -4.49 26.27 -10.41
C GLU A 99 -6.01 26.20 -10.54
N LEU A 100 -6.74 26.25 -9.42
CA LEU A 100 -8.18 26.00 -9.39
C LEU A 100 -8.97 26.91 -10.35
N PHE A 101 -8.53 28.15 -10.54
CA PHE A 101 -9.19 29.12 -11.42
C PHE A 101 -9.26 28.66 -12.90
N LYS A 102 -8.35 27.79 -13.33
CA LYS A 102 -8.32 27.21 -14.68
C LYS A 102 -9.31 26.04 -14.83
N ILE A 103 -9.70 25.41 -13.72
CA ILE A 103 -10.67 24.32 -13.67
C ILE A 103 -12.09 24.87 -13.56
N ILE A 104 -12.33 25.83 -12.67
CA ILE A 104 -13.66 26.43 -12.47
C ILE A 104 -13.94 27.66 -13.34
N GLY A 105 -13.00 28.11 -14.18
CA GLY A 105 -13.21 29.22 -15.11
C GLY A 105 -13.29 30.61 -14.47
N THR A 106 -12.62 30.83 -13.33
CA THR A 106 -12.52 32.15 -12.66
C THR A 106 -11.24 32.93 -13.00
N GLY A 107 -10.54 32.54 -14.07
CA GLY A 107 -9.37 33.23 -14.60
C GLY A 107 -9.67 34.49 -15.42
N TYR A 108 -8.65 35.33 -15.59
CA TYR A 108 -8.63 36.32 -16.67
C TYR A 108 -8.69 35.63 -18.04
N ARG A 109 -9.15 36.35 -19.07
CA ARG A 109 -9.36 35.82 -20.44
C ARG A 109 -8.09 35.34 -21.15
N ASP A 110 -6.91 35.72 -20.66
CA ASP A 110 -5.61 35.26 -21.14
C ASP A 110 -5.05 34.06 -20.34
N GLY A 111 -5.76 33.62 -19.30
CA GLY A 111 -5.35 32.52 -18.43
C GLY A 111 -4.17 32.83 -17.49
N SER A 112 -3.80 34.11 -17.35
CA SER A 112 -2.60 34.54 -16.62
C SER A 112 -2.67 34.34 -15.10
N ASP A 113 -3.79 34.71 -14.49
CA ASP A 113 -4.11 34.61 -13.06
C ASP A 113 -5.65 34.53 -12.90
N ARG A 114 -6.13 34.32 -11.66
CA ARG A 114 -7.53 34.50 -11.28
C ARG A 114 -7.97 35.96 -11.49
N ASP A 115 -9.23 36.19 -11.87
CA ASP A 115 -9.85 37.52 -11.79
C ASP A 115 -10.45 37.71 -10.38
N PRO A 116 -9.90 38.59 -9.51
CA PRO A 116 -10.36 38.71 -8.14
C PRO A 116 -11.75 39.36 -8.00
N LEU A 117 -12.20 40.12 -9.00
CA LEU A 117 -13.52 40.76 -8.99
C LEU A 117 -14.59 39.78 -9.49
N TRP A 118 -14.29 39.02 -10.55
CA TRP A 118 -15.15 37.95 -11.02
C TRP A 118 -15.31 36.84 -9.97
N GLU A 119 -14.21 36.44 -9.33
CA GLU A 119 -14.23 35.50 -8.21
C GLU A 119 -15.00 36.03 -6.99
N MET A 120 -14.95 37.34 -6.71
CA MET A 120 -15.74 37.94 -5.63
C MET A 120 -17.25 37.90 -5.92
N PHE A 121 -17.68 38.32 -7.11
CA PHE A 121 -19.11 38.43 -7.42
C PHE A 121 -19.75 37.09 -7.79
N CYS A 122 -19.02 36.21 -8.48
CA CYS A 122 -19.56 34.96 -9.05
C CYS A 122 -18.96 33.70 -8.43
N GLY A 123 -17.95 33.79 -7.57
CA GLY A 123 -17.27 32.67 -6.91
C GLY A 123 -18.23 31.60 -6.35
N PRO A 124 -19.27 31.95 -5.55
CA PRO A 124 -20.20 30.98 -4.99
C PRO A 124 -20.95 30.13 -6.03
N GLN A 125 -21.05 30.58 -7.28
CA GLN A 125 -21.68 29.84 -8.37
C GLN A 125 -20.67 29.02 -9.19
N TYR A 126 -19.43 29.48 -9.33
CA TYR A 126 -18.35 28.74 -10.01
C TYR A 126 -17.75 27.63 -9.15
N TYR A 127 -17.64 27.84 -7.84
CA TYR A 127 -17.15 26.82 -6.89
C TYR A 127 -18.13 25.63 -6.74
N LEU A 128 -19.39 25.76 -7.18
CA LEU A 128 -20.29 24.61 -7.33
C LEU A 128 -19.80 23.60 -8.38
N LEU A 129 -18.95 23.99 -9.35
CA LEU A 129 -18.39 23.06 -10.34
C LEU A 129 -17.49 21.99 -9.70
N LEU A 130 -17.03 22.20 -8.46
CA LEU A 130 -16.24 21.21 -7.72
C LEU A 130 -17.05 19.93 -7.41
N THR A 131 -18.38 20.02 -7.26
CA THR A 131 -19.24 18.83 -7.08
C THR A 131 -19.46 18.04 -8.37
N GLN A 132 -18.95 18.53 -9.51
CA GLN A 132 -19.01 17.86 -10.82
C GLN A 132 -17.71 17.09 -11.14
N LEU A 133 -16.68 17.20 -10.30
CA LEU A 133 -15.41 16.48 -10.46
C LEU A 133 -15.56 15.02 -10.01
N ARG A 134 -15.41 14.07 -10.94
CA ARG A 134 -15.73 12.63 -10.74
C ARG A 134 -15.12 11.97 -9.51
N GLN A 135 -13.81 12.11 -9.33
CA GLN A 135 -13.06 11.56 -8.20
C GLN A 135 -12.15 12.66 -7.65
N HIS A 136 -12.35 13.05 -6.41
CA HIS A 136 -11.56 14.12 -5.78
C HIS A 136 -11.51 13.97 -4.25
N PHE A 137 -10.43 14.46 -3.64
CA PHE A 137 -10.23 14.39 -2.18
C PHE A 137 -9.29 15.51 -1.66
N GLY A 138 -9.26 15.69 -0.35
CA GLY A 138 -8.37 16.63 0.35
C GLY A 138 -8.87 18.07 0.45
N LEU A 139 -10.03 18.41 -0.13
CA LEU A 139 -10.57 19.77 -0.08
C LEU A 139 -11.00 20.14 1.35
N ALA A 140 -11.69 19.23 2.04
CA ALA A 140 -12.06 19.43 3.44
C ALA A 140 -10.82 19.57 4.33
N VAL A 141 -9.77 18.80 4.06
CA VAL A 141 -8.53 18.78 4.83
C VAL A 141 -7.74 20.09 4.67
N ILE A 142 -7.50 20.59 3.44
CA ILE A 142 -6.78 21.86 3.27
C ILE A 142 -7.56 23.06 3.80
N LEU A 143 -8.90 23.04 3.73
CA LEU A 143 -9.74 24.10 4.27
C LEU A 143 -9.78 24.08 5.81
N MET A 144 -9.78 22.88 6.43
CA MET A 144 -9.64 22.74 7.89
C MET A 144 -8.32 23.33 8.38
N PHE A 145 -7.18 22.98 7.77
CA PHE A 145 -5.89 23.53 8.18
C PHE A 145 -5.74 25.03 7.88
N SER A 146 -6.34 25.51 6.78
CA SER A 146 -6.43 26.95 6.49
C SER A 146 -7.20 27.70 7.60
N LEU A 147 -8.32 27.15 8.08
CA LEU A 147 -9.05 27.68 9.24
C LEU A 147 -8.24 27.55 10.54
N LEU A 148 -7.52 26.44 10.75
CA LEU A 148 -6.70 26.20 11.95
C LEU A 148 -5.62 27.26 12.11
N LEU A 149 -4.82 27.49 11.06
CA LEU A 149 -3.72 28.45 11.05
C LEU A 149 -4.17 29.90 10.79
N GLY A 150 -5.48 30.13 10.61
CA GLY A 150 -6.05 31.45 10.35
C GLY A 150 -5.72 32.04 8.98
N ASP A 151 -5.22 31.22 8.05
CA ASP A 151 -5.00 31.62 6.68
C ASP A 151 -6.33 31.58 5.90
N ASN A 152 -6.93 32.76 5.77
CA ASN A 152 -8.20 32.92 5.07
C ASN A 152 -8.04 33.17 3.56
N SER A 153 -6.83 33.06 3.00
CA SER A 153 -6.53 33.33 1.58
C SER A 153 -6.81 32.15 0.63
N VAL A 154 -7.87 31.38 0.91
CA VAL A 154 -8.27 30.13 0.22
C VAL A 154 -8.91 30.32 -1.16
N HIS A 155 -8.39 31.27 -1.95
CA HIS A 155 -8.88 31.63 -3.28
C HIS A 155 -8.34 30.72 -4.40
N SER A 156 -8.92 30.81 -5.61
CA SER A 156 -8.68 29.87 -6.72
C SER A 156 -7.31 29.94 -7.40
N GLY A 157 -6.46 30.90 -7.04
CA GLY A 157 -5.01 30.89 -7.34
C GLY A 157 -4.11 30.32 -6.24
N ASN A 158 -4.69 29.97 -5.08
CA ASN A 158 -3.99 29.53 -3.86
C ASN A 158 -4.37 28.10 -3.44
N VAL A 159 -5.55 27.64 -3.87
CA VAL A 159 -5.89 26.22 -3.98
C VAL A 159 -5.52 25.75 -5.38
N VAL A 160 -4.88 24.58 -5.46
CA VAL A 160 -4.45 23.94 -6.70
C VAL A 160 -4.86 22.48 -6.70
N CYS A 161 -4.81 21.84 -7.88
CA CYS A 161 -5.16 20.45 -8.10
C CYS A 161 -3.96 19.67 -8.61
N LEU A 162 -3.71 18.52 -7.98
CA LEU A 162 -2.74 17.51 -8.39
C LEU A 162 -3.47 16.36 -9.10
N GLU A 163 -2.82 15.72 -10.07
CA GLU A 163 -3.38 14.60 -10.82
C GLU A 163 -2.78 13.29 -10.30
N VAL A 164 -3.57 12.54 -9.54
CA VAL A 164 -3.20 11.26 -8.92
C VAL A 164 -3.74 10.11 -9.76
N ILE A 165 -2.83 9.27 -10.26
CA ILE A 165 -3.12 8.31 -11.33
C ILE A 165 -3.61 6.98 -10.73
N ALA A 166 -4.86 6.59 -11.00
CA ALA A 166 -5.40 5.29 -10.59
C ALA A 166 -5.27 4.21 -11.68
N ALA A 167 -5.41 2.95 -11.26
CA ALA A 167 -5.15 1.75 -12.08
C ALA A 167 -5.92 1.67 -13.42
N LEU A 168 -7.10 2.28 -13.50
CA LEU A 168 -8.05 2.13 -14.61
C LEU A 168 -8.25 3.41 -15.43
N ALA A 169 -7.20 4.21 -15.61
CA ALA A 169 -7.21 5.49 -16.35
C ALA A 169 -8.24 6.51 -15.85
N ILE A 170 -8.47 6.54 -14.53
CA ILE A 170 -9.26 7.56 -13.86
C ILE A 170 -8.31 8.38 -13.00
N ASP A 171 -8.15 9.65 -13.36
CA ASP A 171 -7.36 10.59 -12.58
C ASP A 171 -8.17 11.07 -11.37
N PHE A 172 -7.59 10.90 -10.18
CA PHE A 172 -8.08 11.50 -8.94
C PHE A 172 -7.53 12.92 -8.84
N ILE A 173 -8.42 13.87 -8.53
CA ILE A 173 -8.02 15.25 -8.24
C ILE A 173 -7.76 15.38 -6.74
N GLN A 174 -6.49 15.45 -6.35
CA GLN A 174 -6.11 15.84 -5.01
C GLN A 174 -6.04 17.36 -4.92
N PHE A 175 -6.81 17.94 -3.99
CA PHE A 175 -6.70 19.37 -3.70
C PHE A 175 -5.50 19.64 -2.80
N ALA A 176 -4.72 20.67 -3.15
CA ALA A 176 -3.53 21.11 -2.44
C ALA A 176 -3.51 22.63 -2.24
N ARG A 177 -2.71 23.09 -1.27
CA ARG A 177 -2.61 24.49 -0.84
C ARG A 177 -1.17 25.00 -0.96
N ILE A 178 -0.97 26.10 -1.70
CA ILE A 178 0.32 26.79 -1.92
C ILE A 178 0.27 28.22 -1.37
N ASP A 179 1.40 28.79 -0.92
CA ASP A 179 1.47 30.17 -0.40
C ASP A 179 0.61 30.41 0.86
N TRP A 180 1.27 30.32 2.02
CA TRP A 180 0.67 30.46 3.35
C TRP A 180 0.95 31.82 4.03
N GLY A 181 1.45 32.83 3.29
CA GLY A 181 1.89 34.11 3.85
C GLY A 181 0.81 34.93 4.57
N ALA A 182 -0.48 34.57 4.41
CA ALA A 182 -1.60 35.18 5.12
C ALA A 182 -1.98 34.50 6.46
N ALA A 183 -1.29 33.42 6.84
CA ALA A 183 -1.49 32.74 8.11
C ALA A 183 -1.29 33.66 9.33
N PHE A 184 -1.89 33.26 10.45
CA PHE A 184 -1.79 33.88 11.79
C PHE A 184 -2.13 35.39 11.88
N ARG A 185 -2.83 35.96 10.88
CA ARG A 185 -3.23 37.37 10.92
C ARG A 185 -4.29 37.62 11.99
N TYR A 186 -3.99 38.52 12.92
CA TYR A 186 -4.78 38.85 14.11
C TYR A 186 -5.16 37.63 14.96
N PHE A 187 -4.33 36.58 14.98
CA PHE A 187 -4.67 35.26 15.50
C PHE A 187 -5.13 35.27 16.97
N GLY A 188 -4.46 36.00 17.86
CA GLY A 188 -4.86 36.15 19.26
C GLY A 188 -5.98 37.17 19.52
N HIS A 189 -6.41 37.94 18.52
CA HIS A 189 -7.48 38.91 18.71
C HIS A 189 -8.84 38.18 18.87
N LYS A 190 -9.51 38.37 20.01
CA LYS A 190 -10.71 37.58 20.41
C LYS A 190 -11.78 37.46 19.31
N LYS A 191 -12.11 38.55 18.61
CA LYS A 191 -13.09 38.56 17.49
C LYS A 191 -12.69 37.74 16.26
N ASN A 192 -11.41 37.41 16.11
CA ASN A 192 -10.88 36.56 15.04
C ASN A 192 -11.12 35.06 15.31
N ASN A 193 -11.47 34.72 16.57
CA ASN A 193 -11.78 33.38 17.05
C ASN A 193 -13.26 33.24 17.47
N GLU A 194 -14.07 34.29 17.34
CA GLU A 194 -15.52 34.27 17.63
C GLU A 194 -16.28 33.46 16.57
N ASP A 195 -16.21 33.90 15.31
CA ASP A 195 -16.65 33.20 14.09
C ASP A 195 -15.44 32.99 13.17
N LEU A 196 -15.13 31.73 12.86
CA LEU A 196 -13.95 31.37 12.07
C LEU A 196 -14.11 31.68 10.57
N LEU A 197 -15.34 31.82 10.07
CA LEU A 197 -15.65 32.13 8.67
C LEU A 197 -15.76 33.65 8.42
N ASN A 198 -15.76 34.46 9.49
CA ASN A 198 -15.82 35.92 9.46
C ASN A 198 -14.68 36.54 10.31
N PRO A 199 -13.41 36.29 9.95
CA PRO A 199 -12.23 36.77 10.68
C PRO A 199 -12.18 38.31 10.80
N PHE A 200 -11.40 38.79 11.75
CA PHE A 200 -11.36 40.21 12.14
C PHE A 200 -10.96 41.17 10.99
N GLU A 201 -10.16 40.73 10.01
CA GLU A 201 -9.83 41.54 8.82
C GLU A 201 -11.09 41.91 7.98
N TYR A 202 -12.20 41.18 8.11
CA TYR A 202 -13.41 41.35 7.28
C TYR A 202 -14.52 42.16 7.96
N GLN A 203 -14.41 42.43 9.26
CA GLN A 203 -15.47 43.05 10.07
C GLN A 203 -15.53 44.58 9.87
N GLY A 204 -16.73 45.17 9.99
CA GLY A 204 -16.98 46.63 9.95
C GLY A 204 -17.77 47.13 8.74
N TRP A 205 -18.73 48.03 8.95
CA TRP A 205 -19.69 48.51 7.93
C TRP A 205 -19.08 49.10 6.65
N PHE A 206 -17.90 49.72 6.73
CA PHE A 206 -17.23 50.35 5.59
C PHE A 206 -15.92 49.62 5.21
N ASN A 207 -15.83 48.32 5.50
CA ASN A 207 -14.63 47.53 5.23
C ASN A 207 -14.71 46.81 3.87
N PRO A 208 -14.09 47.33 2.78
CA PRO A 208 -14.14 46.68 1.47
C PRO A 208 -13.43 45.31 1.45
N LYS A 209 -12.57 44.99 2.44
CA LYS A 209 -11.90 43.69 2.54
C LYS A 209 -12.89 42.56 2.84
N GLY A 210 -13.93 42.81 3.66
CA GLY A 210 -14.92 41.77 3.96
C GLY A 210 -15.66 41.30 2.71
N TYR A 211 -15.96 42.23 1.80
CA TYR A 211 -16.56 41.91 0.51
C TYR A 211 -15.54 41.30 -0.47
N THR A 212 -14.32 41.84 -0.57
CA THR A 212 -13.31 41.45 -1.60
C THR A 212 -12.41 40.26 -1.23
N LYS A 213 -12.41 39.83 0.04
CA LYS A 213 -11.51 38.76 0.54
C LYS A 213 -12.20 37.64 1.31
N GLY A 214 -13.52 37.63 1.45
CA GLY A 214 -14.27 36.59 2.18
C GLY A 214 -14.27 35.22 1.48
N TYR A 215 -13.10 34.65 1.15
CA TYR A 215 -12.98 33.53 0.21
C TYR A 215 -13.64 32.23 0.70
N PHE A 216 -13.75 32.01 2.01
CA PHE A 216 -14.57 30.92 2.56
C PHE A 216 -16.05 31.00 2.13
N LEU A 217 -16.58 32.19 1.86
CA LEU A 217 -17.94 32.39 1.37
C LEU A 217 -18.12 32.01 -0.12
N ASN A 218 -17.05 31.71 -0.86
CA ASN A 218 -17.17 31.08 -2.19
C ASN A 218 -17.55 29.60 -2.06
N TYR A 219 -17.15 28.93 -0.99
CA TYR A 219 -17.49 27.52 -0.74
C TYR A 219 -18.92 27.34 -0.19
N LYS A 220 -19.60 28.41 0.25
CA LYS A 220 -20.89 28.35 0.99
C LYS A 220 -22.05 27.62 0.31
N LYS A 221 -22.00 27.46 -1.02
CA LYS A 221 -23.01 26.72 -1.79
C LYS A 221 -22.72 25.22 -1.93
N ILE A 222 -21.50 24.78 -1.60
CA ILE A 222 -21.09 23.37 -1.67
C ILE A 222 -21.64 22.63 -0.44
N LYS A 223 -22.88 22.16 -0.55
CA LYS A 223 -23.61 21.42 0.49
C LYS A 223 -22.82 20.17 0.92
N GLY A 224 -22.58 20.01 2.21
CA GLY A 224 -21.83 18.91 2.81
C GLY A 224 -20.35 19.21 3.07
N LEU A 225 -19.78 20.28 2.51
CA LEU A 225 -18.36 20.61 2.68
C LEU A 225 -18.04 21.12 4.09
N PHE A 226 -18.89 21.96 4.68
CA PHE A 226 -18.66 22.44 6.05
C PHE A 226 -18.85 21.34 7.11
N PRO A 227 -19.84 20.43 6.98
CA PRO A 227 -19.86 19.17 7.73
C PRO A 227 -18.60 18.30 7.51
N ALA A 228 -18.08 18.16 6.29
CA ALA A 228 -16.87 17.37 6.05
C ALA A 228 -15.63 17.98 6.73
N ILE A 229 -15.49 19.32 6.73
CA ILE A 229 -14.47 20.04 7.53
C ILE A 229 -14.67 19.76 9.03
N ALA A 230 -15.91 19.70 9.51
CA ALA A 230 -16.22 19.40 10.91
C ALA A 230 -15.86 17.96 11.32
N GLU A 231 -16.09 16.96 10.46
CA GLU A 231 -15.68 15.57 10.75
C GLU A 231 -14.15 15.41 10.71
N GLN A 232 -13.46 16.06 9.78
CA GLN A 232 -11.98 16.11 9.78
C GLN A 232 -11.47 16.78 11.08
N ALA A 233 -12.10 17.87 11.52
CA ALA A 233 -11.73 18.54 12.78
C ALA A 233 -11.92 17.64 14.01
N LYS A 234 -12.95 16.78 14.04
CA LYS A 234 -13.14 15.79 15.12
C LYS A 234 -12.09 14.68 15.08
N SER A 235 -11.81 14.13 13.89
CA SER A 235 -10.77 13.12 13.68
C SER A 235 -9.38 13.62 14.10
N PHE A 236 -9.11 14.90 13.85
CA PHE A 236 -7.88 15.55 14.26
C PHE A 236 -7.85 15.85 15.77
N LEU A 237 -8.93 16.40 16.33
CA LEU A 237 -9.06 16.69 17.78
C LEU A 237 -8.97 15.42 18.66
N ALA A 238 -9.35 14.25 18.14
CA ALA A 238 -9.16 12.97 18.82
C ALA A 238 -7.68 12.53 18.93
N ARG A 239 -6.75 13.22 18.25
CA ARG A 239 -5.30 12.92 18.21
C ARG A 239 -4.41 14.01 18.83
N VAL A 240 -4.95 15.17 19.19
CA VAL A 240 -4.15 16.34 19.66
C VAL A 240 -4.80 17.05 20.85
N ASP A 241 -3.96 17.59 21.74
CA ASP A 241 -4.35 18.46 22.85
C ASP A 241 -3.46 19.72 22.90
N GLU A 242 -3.70 20.60 23.87
CA GLU A 242 -2.94 21.84 24.06
C GLU A 242 -1.46 21.59 24.39
N ALA A 243 -1.11 20.47 25.03
CA ALA A 243 0.28 20.14 25.33
C ALA A 243 1.04 19.70 24.08
N ILE A 244 0.40 18.86 23.24
CA ILE A 244 0.90 18.44 21.93
C ILE A 244 1.06 19.66 21.01
N PHE A 245 0.09 20.58 20.97
CA PHE A 245 0.22 21.84 20.22
C PHE A 245 1.38 22.70 20.72
N ALA A 246 1.52 22.90 22.03
CA ALA A 246 2.59 23.73 22.59
C ALA A 246 3.99 23.14 22.33
N ASP A 247 4.12 21.82 22.41
CA ASP A 247 5.35 21.10 22.07
C ASP A 247 5.71 21.26 20.59
N MET A 248 4.76 21.06 19.66
CA MET A 248 4.97 21.28 18.22
C MET A 248 5.40 22.72 17.91
N VAL A 249 4.75 23.72 18.51
CA VAL A 249 5.13 25.14 18.32
C VAL A 249 6.53 25.40 18.86
N GLY A 250 6.90 24.80 20.00
CA GLY A 250 8.26 24.82 20.53
C GLY A 250 9.29 24.24 19.55
N CYS A 251 9.06 23.02 19.06
CA CYS A 251 9.92 22.35 18.09
C CYS A 251 10.09 23.14 16.79
N VAL A 252 9.04 23.80 16.29
CA VAL A 252 9.10 24.63 15.08
C VAL A 252 9.95 25.88 15.28
N LEU A 253 9.76 26.60 16.39
CA LEU A 253 10.54 27.83 16.68
C LEU A 253 12.03 27.52 16.95
N GLN A 254 12.33 26.32 17.45
CA GLN A 254 13.71 25.82 17.62
C GLN A 254 14.40 25.44 16.30
N GLN A 255 13.65 25.16 15.23
CA GLN A 255 14.19 24.89 13.89
C GLN A 255 14.53 26.16 13.10
N MET A 256 13.94 27.31 13.47
CA MET A 256 14.18 28.58 12.78
C MET A 256 15.57 29.17 13.08
N PRO A 257 16.19 29.88 12.12
CA PRO A 257 17.42 30.63 12.38
C PRO A 257 17.25 31.72 13.43
N VAL A 258 18.26 31.87 14.30
CA VAL A 258 18.29 32.89 15.37
C VAL A 258 18.25 34.32 14.80
N ASP A 259 18.85 34.53 13.62
CA ASP A 259 18.95 35.79 12.89
C ASP A 259 17.83 36.00 11.85
N LEU A 260 16.75 35.20 11.88
CA LEU A 260 15.61 35.32 10.95
C LEU A 260 14.76 36.59 11.22
N VAL A 261 14.62 36.98 12.49
CA VAL A 261 13.72 38.04 12.96
C VAL A 261 14.51 39.00 13.84
N ASP A 262 14.55 40.28 13.48
CA ASP A 262 15.12 41.33 14.33
C ASP A 262 14.03 42.00 15.20
N HIS A 263 14.46 42.83 16.17
CA HIS A 263 13.56 43.46 17.14
C HIS A 263 12.43 44.30 16.50
N GLU A 264 12.70 44.96 15.37
CA GLU A 264 11.66 45.69 14.63
C GLU A 264 10.62 44.72 14.06
N THR A 265 11.09 43.68 13.35
CA THR A 265 10.22 42.62 12.81
C THR A 265 9.45 41.88 13.92
N GLN A 266 10.06 41.65 15.08
CA GLN A 266 9.43 41.02 16.25
C GLN A 266 8.33 41.90 16.85
N THR A 267 8.54 43.23 16.91
CA THR A 267 7.53 44.18 17.36
C THR A 267 6.34 44.20 16.39
N GLU A 268 6.61 44.25 15.08
CA GLU A 268 5.55 44.18 14.05
C GLU A 268 4.79 42.84 14.07
N LEU A 269 5.49 41.71 14.26
CA LEU A 269 4.89 40.38 14.35
C LEU A 269 4.02 40.24 15.60
N THR A 270 4.45 40.75 16.75
CA THR A 270 3.63 40.76 17.98
C THR A 270 2.29 41.45 17.74
N ALA A 271 2.30 42.60 17.05
CA ALA A 271 1.08 43.32 16.66
C ALA A 271 0.26 42.57 15.58
N TYR A 272 0.92 41.98 14.57
CA TYR A 272 0.28 41.23 13.49
C TYR A 272 -0.41 39.95 13.99
N LEU A 273 0.22 39.22 14.91
CA LEU A 273 -0.30 38.02 15.56
C LEU A 273 -1.36 38.36 16.62
N CYS A 274 -1.28 39.54 17.25
CA CYS A 274 -2.03 39.92 18.45
C CYS A 274 -1.80 38.95 19.63
N ILE A 275 -0.55 38.52 19.85
CA ILE A 275 -0.14 37.63 20.94
C ILE A 275 1.10 38.26 21.60
N GLU A 276 0.92 38.84 22.80
CA GLU A 276 1.93 39.69 23.45
C GLU A 276 3.24 38.95 23.79
N SER A 277 3.15 37.67 24.14
CA SER A 277 4.30 36.83 24.49
C SER A 277 5.26 36.58 23.32
N PHE A 278 4.87 36.85 22.07
CA PHE A 278 5.79 36.78 20.93
C PHE A 278 6.97 37.77 21.07
N ASN A 279 6.77 38.88 21.78
CA ASN A 279 7.80 39.89 22.02
C ASN A 279 8.92 39.41 22.97
N ALA A 280 8.78 38.24 23.58
CA ALA A 280 9.79 37.59 24.41
C ALA A 280 10.39 36.32 23.78
N VAL A 281 10.01 35.99 22.54
CA VAL A 281 10.50 34.79 21.83
C VAL A 281 11.95 34.99 21.37
N ILE A 282 12.76 33.96 21.60
CA ILE A 282 14.08 33.79 20.97
C ILE A 282 14.01 32.52 20.12
N LEU A 283 14.44 32.61 18.86
CA LEU A 283 14.41 31.50 17.89
C LEU A 283 15.64 30.59 18.01
N GLY A 284 15.57 29.40 17.42
CA GLY A 284 16.66 28.43 17.37
C GLY A 284 16.74 27.50 18.59
N LYS A 285 17.65 26.53 18.54
CA LYS A 285 17.69 25.37 19.45
C LYS A 285 17.79 25.71 20.95
N GLU A 286 18.50 26.79 21.30
CA GLU A 286 18.67 27.27 22.68
C GLU A 286 17.73 28.44 23.00
N GLY A 287 16.76 28.71 22.12
CA GLY A 287 15.78 29.78 22.24
C GLY A 287 14.72 29.53 23.32
N ASN A 288 14.11 30.61 23.79
CA ASN A 288 12.98 30.59 24.71
C ASN A 288 11.70 30.97 23.98
N SER A 289 10.74 30.06 23.93
CA SER A 289 9.41 30.27 23.32
C SER A 289 8.25 29.81 24.20
N GLN A 290 8.52 29.34 25.43
CA GLN A 290 7.58 28.49 26.19
C GLN A 290 6.20 29.12 26.43
N GLN A 291 6.13 30.42 26.72
CA GLN A 291 4.85 31.10 26.92
C GLN A 291 4.09 31.29 25.61
N PHE A 292 4.76 31.77 24.56
CA PHE A 292 4.15 31.92 23.22
C PHE A 292 3.65 30.58 22.67
N SER A 293 4.38 29.49 22.90
CA SER A 293 3.94 28.14 22.53
C SER A 293 2.63 27.74 23.19
N ARG A 294 2.41 28.10 24.47
CA ARG A 294 1.15 27.83 25.19
C ARG A 294 0.03 28.74 24.70
N ASP A 295 0.28 30.05 24.60
CA ASP A 295 -0.73 31.03 24.17
C ASP A 295 -1.23 30.71 22.75
N LEU A 296 -0.33 30.29 21.85
CA LEU A 296 -0.70 29.86 20.51
C LEU A 296 -1.44 28.51 20.50
N ALA A 297 -1.06 27.58 21.37
CA ALA A 297 -1.72 26.28 21.52
C ALA A 297 -3.17 26.40 22.01
N GLU A 298 -3.45 27.27 23.00
CA GLU A 298 -4.81 27.58 23.47
C GLU A 298 -5.69 28.08 22.30
N ILE A 299 -5.14 28.97 21.46
CA ILE A 299 -5.86 29.49 20.29
C ILE A 299 -6.07 28.39 19.24
N LEU A 300 -5.05 27.57 18.93
CA LEU A 300 -5.16 26.45 17.99
C LEU A 300 -6.22 25.43 18.43
N HIS A 301 -6.20 25.02 19.70
CA HIS A 301 -7.18 24.11 20.28
C HIS A 301 -8.59 24.71 20.33
N THR A 302 -8.72 25.99 20.67
CA THR A 302 -9.99 26.74 20.62
C THR A 302 -10.57 26.78 19.20
N ARG A 303 -9.74 27.07 18.19
CA ARG A 303 -10.16 27.09 16.78
C ARG A 303 -10.56 25.69 16.31
N LEU A 304 -9.78 24.66 16.64
CA LEU A 304 -10.07 23.26 16.29
C LEU A 304 -11.40 22.79 16.90
N THR A 305 -11.59 23.03 18.20
CA THR A 305 -12.84 22.71 18.91
C THR A 305 -14.04 23.38 18.24
N LYS A 306 -13.92 24.65 17.82
CA LYS A 306 -14.98 25.34 17.08
C LYS A 306 -15.25 24.78 15.69
N MET A 307 -14.24 24.27 14.98
CA MET A 307 -14.45 23.65 13.66
C MET A 307 -15.31 22.39 13.72
N THR A 308 -15.27 21.62 14.82
CA THR A 308 -16.13 20.43 15.01
C THR A 308 -17.64 20.73 14.97
N GLY A 309 -18.03 22.00 15.14
CA GLY A 309 -19.40 22.47 15.10
C GLY A 309 -19.84 23.09 13.76
N LEU A 310 -18.99 23.12 12.73
CA LEU A 310 -19.31 23.71 11.43
C LEU A 310 -20.46 22.97 10.72
N ARG A 311 -21.27 23.73 9.98
CA ARG A 311 -22.48 23.27 9.27
C ARG A 311 -22.65 24.04 7.97
N ASP A 312 -23.42 23.48 7.05
CA ASP A 312 -23.80 24.19 5.82
C ASP A 312 -24.59 25.47 6.12
N PHE A 313 -24.44 26.46 5.25
CA PHE A 313 -25.21 27.69 5.31
C PHE A 313 -26.69 27.43 5.00
N ALA A 314 -27.59 28.17 5.65
CA ALA A 314 -29.02 28.06 5.41
C ALA A 314 -29.37 28.46 3.97
N VAL A 315 -29.84 27.50 3.17
CA VAL A 315 -30.24 27.70 1.77
C VAL A 315 -31.54 28.51 1.73
N ALA A 316 -31.56 29.60 0.95
CA ALA A 316 -32.77 30.37 0.71
C ALA A 316 -33.81 29.51 -0.04
N SER A 317 -35.09 29.59 0.35
CA SER A 317 -36.15 28.68 -0.12
C SER A 317 -36.28 28.58 -1.66
N ALA A 318 -35.92 29.63 -2.40
CA ALA A 318 -35.93 29.67 -3.85
C ALA A 318 -34.86 28.79 -4.54
N GLU A 319 -33.79 28.39 -3.86
CA GLU A 319 -32.71 27.55 -4.44
C GLU A 319 -32.91 26.04 -4.21
N SER A 320 -34.07 25.63 -3.67
CA SER A 320 -34.38 24.24 -3.29
C SER A 320 -34.80 23.32 -4.45
N SER A 321 -35.00 23.86 -5.66
CA SER A 321 -35.54 23.15 -6.83
C SER A 321 -34.51 22.40 -7.68
N LEU A 322 -33.21 22.67 -7.48
CA LEU A 322 -32.13 21.91 -8.10
C LEU A 322 -31.73 20.75 -7.18
N SER A 323 -31.47 19.58 -7.76
CA SER A 323 -30.88 18.43 -7.06
C SER A 323 -29.42 18.74 -6.70
N GLN A 324 -29.22 19.48 -5.61
CA GLN A 324 -27.92 19.87 -5.09
C GLN A 324 -27.10 18.62 -4.76
N ILE A 325 -26.14 18.30 -5.63
CA ILE A 325 -25.16 17.22 -5.44
C ILE A 325 -24.42 17.50 -4.12
N MET A 326 -24.51 16.56 -3.19
CA MET A 326 -23.75 16.63 -1.93
C MET A 326 -22.26 16.48 -2.21
N PHE A 327 -21.46 17.24 -1.47
CA PHE A 327 -20.04 17.03 -1.38
C PHE A 327 -19.74 15.62 -0.84
N VAL A 328 -18.99 14.85 -1.61
CA VAL A 328 -18.52 13.51 -1.27
C VAL A 328 -17.09 13.42 -1.77
N GLU A 329 -16.12 13.37 -0.86
CA GLU A 329 -14.75 13.03 -1.25
C GLU A 329 -14.68 11.54 -1.63
N SER A 330 -14.03 11.25 -2.74
CA SER A 330 -13.57 9.91 -3.09
C SER A 330 -12.10 9.83 -2.74
N THR A 331 -11.78 9.33 -1.55
CA THR A 331 -10.42 8.94 -1.24
C THR A 331 -10.00 7.75 -2.10
N PRO A 332 -8.78 7.76 -2.68
CA PRO A 332 -8.22 6.60 -3.34
C PRO A 332 -7.81 5.55 -2.30
N LYS A 333 -7.79 4.29 -2.71
CA LYS A 333 -7.30 3.17 -1.90
C LYS A 333 -5.90 2.79 -2.37
N ALA A 334 -4.90 3.00 -1.53
CA ALA A 334 -3.56 2.49 -1.77
C ALA A 334 -3.55 0.95 -1.76
N VAL A 335 -2.87 0.37 -2.75
CA VAL A 335 -2.66 -1.08 -2.89
C VAL A 335 -1.18 -1.33 -3.12
N ALA A 336 -0.49 -1.78 -2.06
CA ALA A 336 0.92 -2.17 -2.12
C ALA A 336 1.09 -3.56 -2.73
N LEU A 337 2.28 -3.80 -3.30
CA LEU A 337 2.71 -5.12 -3.80
C LEU A 337 3.94 -5.60 -3.00
N PRO A 338 3.77 -6.00 -1.71
CA PRO A 338 4.88 -6.34 -0.83
C PRO A 338 5.59 -7.62 -1.28
N VAL A 339 6.92 -7.62 -1.26
CA VAL A 339 7.76 -8.78 -1.64
C VAL A 339 8.03 -9.66 -0.42
N ASN A 340 7.42 -10.85 -0.36
CA ASN A 340 7.63 -11.79 0.73
C ASN A 340 8.64 -12.88 0.35
N LEU A 341 9.82 -12.87 0.98
CA LEU A 341 10.89 -13.85 0.76
C LEU A 341 10.58 -15.27 1.27
N VAL A 342 9.52 -15.44 2.08
CA VAL A 342 9.02 -16.75 2.53
C VAL A 342 8.04 -17.35 1.50
N THR A 343 7.41 -16.52 0.68
CA THR A 343 6.51 -16.98 -0.39
C THR A 343 7.35 -17.49 -1.59
N PRO A 344 7.06 -18.67 -2.16
CA PRO A 344 7.68 -19.10 -3.41
C PRO A 344 7.30 -18.16 -4.57
N PHE A 345 8.28 -17.85 -5.44
CA PHE A 345 8.14 -16.84 -6.51
C PHE A 345 6.86 -17.01 -7.36
N ALA A 346 6.52 -18.24 -7.77
CA ALA A 346 5.35 -18.49 -8.60
C ALA A 346 4.02 -18.15 -7.89
N GLU A 347 3.91 -18.42 -6.58
CA GLU A 347 2.75 -18.04 -5.78
C GLU A 347 2.73 -16.54 -5.48
N GLN A 348 3.90 -15.91 -5.30
CA GLN A 348 4.02 -14.44 -5.19
C GLN A 348 3.44 -13.74 -6.42
N MET A 349 3.78 -14.19 -7.63
CA MET A 349 3.22 -13.66 -8.88
C MET A 349 1.70 -13.87 -8.96
N LYS A 350 1.20 -15.04 -8.58
CA LYS A 350 -0.23 -15.40 -8.56
C LYS A 350 -1.04 -14.59 -7.54
N ILE A 351 -0.45 -14.27 -6.39
CA ILE A 351 -1.03 -13.33 -5.40
C ILE A 351 -1.12 -11.92 -6.00
N TRP A 352 -0.04 -11.42 -6.63
CA TRP A 352 -0.05 -10.12 -7.30
C TRP A 352 -1.06 -10.06 -8.44
N PHE A 353 -1.14 -11.09 -9.29
CA PHE A 353 -2.18 -11.19 -10.33
C PHE A 353 -3.60 -11.13 -9.75
N SER A 354 -3.83 -11.80 -8.62
CA SER A 354 -5.13 -11.77 -7.93
C SER A 354 -5.46 -10.38 -7.37
N ILE A 355 -4.46 -9.66 -6.82
CA ILE A 355 -4.61 -8.28 -6.33
C ILE A 355 -4.91 -7.33 -7.50
N LEU A 356 -4.13 -7.40 -8.57
CA LEU A 356 -4.25 -6.57 -9.78
C LEU A 356 -5.52 -6.89 -10.60
N SER A 357 -6.12 -8.06 -10.41
CA SER A 357 -7.41 -8.45 -11.01
C SER A 357 -8.62 -8.10 -10.13
N ALA A 358 -8.41 -7.90 -8.82
CA ALA A 358 -9.43 -7.46 -7.86
C ALA A 358 -9.47 -5.93 -7.64
N SER A 359 -8.62 -5.17 -8.32
CA SER A 359 -8.56 -3.70 -8.28
C SER A 359 -9.80 -3.05 -8.91
N ASP A 360 -10.29 -2.00 -8.27
CA ASP A 360 -11.43 -1.19 -8.73
C ASP A 360 -10.99 0.20 -9.23
N GLU A 361 -11.97 1.02 -9.64
CA GLU A 361 -11.76 2.42 -10.06
C GLU A 361 -11.11 3.31 -8.98
N LYS A 362 -11.08 2.87 -7.72
CA LYS A 362 -10.48 3.62 -6.60
C LYS A 362 -9.09 3.14 -6.23
N SER A 363 -8.59 2.07 -6.85
CA SER A 363 -7.31 1.45 -6.51
C SER A 363 -6.14 2.23 -7.13
N ILE A 364 -5.30 2.82 -6.28
CA ILE A 364 -4.00 3.40 -6.67
C ILE A 364 -2.89 2.43 -6.26
N PHE A 365 -1.87 2.29 -7.09
CA PHE A 365 -0.72 1.42 -6.84
C PHE A 365 0.54 2.28 -6.81
N ASP A 366 1.30 2.23 -5.73
CA ASP A 366 2.65 2.79 -5.69
C ASP A 366 3.68 1.66 -5.84
N PHE A 367 4.29 1.58 -7.02
CA PHE A 367 5.34 0.60 -7.32
C PHE A 367 6.67 0.98 -6.66
N ASN A 368 6.81 2.18 -6.05
CA ASN A 368 7.97 2.49 -5.20
C ASN A 368 8.01 1.67 -3.91
N THR A 369 6.87 1.17 -3.44
CA THR A 369 6.81 0.20 -2.33
C THR A 369 7.40 -1.18 -2.66
N VAL A 370 7.72 -1.46 -3.93
CA VAL A 370 8.26 -2.77 -4.33
C VAL A 370 9.78 -2.82 -4.11
N GLU A 371 10.20 -3.62 -3.13
CA GLU A 371 11.61 -3.82 -2.81
C GLU A 371 12.34 -4.65 -3.88
N LEU A 372 12.81 -3.98 -4.95
CA LEU A 372 13.41 -4.62 -6.13
C LEU A 372 14.50 -5.66 -5.77
N ALA A 373 15.42 -5.34 -4.85
CA ALA A 373 16.49 -6.25 -4.45
C ALA A 373 15.97 -7.55 -3.78
N LYS A 374 14.82 -7.51 -3.09
CA LYS A 374 14.17 -8.74 -2.59
C LYS A 374 13.56 -9.54 -3.74
N LEU A 375 12.95 -8.86 -4.71
CA LEU A 375 12.33 -9.48 -5.89
C LEU A 375 13.39 -10.14 -6.79
N VAL A 376 14.54 -9.50 -7.01
CA VAL A 376 15.73 -10.06 -7.70
C VAL A 376 16.12 -11.38 -7.06
N ARG A 377 16.34 -11.40 -5.73
CA ARG A 377 16.82 -12.58 -5.01
C ARG A 377 15.80 -13.73 -5.07
N GLN A 378 14.51 -13.41 -4.97
CA GLN A 378 13.42 -14.38 -5.11
C GLN A 378 13.37 -14.97 -6.53
N PHE A 379 13.57 -14.14 -7.57
CA PHE A 379 13.61 -14.55 -8.98
C PHE A 379 14.87 -15.36 -9.33
N ASN A 380 16.07 -14.87 -9.00
CA ASN A 380 17.33 -15.60 -9.24
C ASN A 380 17.33 -16.97 -8.54
N ALA A 381 16.74 -17.08 -7.34
CA ALA A 381 16.55 -18.34 -6.65
C ALA A 381 15.56 -19.27 -7.40
N PHE A 382 14.44 -18.74 -7.90
CA PHE A 382 13.47 -19.48 -8.73
C PHE A 382 14.11 -19.99 -10.03
N THR A 383 14.80 -19.13 -10.77
CA THR A 383 15.57 -19.46 -11.98
C THR A 383 16.59 -20.56 -11.69
N SER A 384 17.37 -20.44 -10.62
CA SER A 384 18.35 -21.45 -10.21
C SER A 384 17.71 -22.81 -9.87
N ARG A 385 16.56 -22.81 -9.18
CA ARG A 385 15.80 -24.03 -8.85
C ARG A 385 15.24 -24.71 -10.09
N LEU A 386 14.68 -23.96 -11.05
CA LEU A 386 14.11 -24.53 -12.28
C LEU A 386 15.19 -25.13 -13.19
N LEU A 387 16.29 -24.40 -13.41
CA LEU A 387 17.35 -24.85 -14.31
C LEU A 387 18.07 -26.09 -13.76
N ARG A 388 18.32 -26.16 -12.44
CA ARG A 388 18.84 -27.37 -11.77
C ARG A 388 17.93 -28.58 -11.99
N GLN A 389 16.62 -28.44 -11.79
CA GLN A 389 15.66 -29.53 -11.96
C GLN A 389 15.59 -30.03 -13.42
N ALA A 390 15.65 -29.12 -14.39
CA ALA A 390 15.70 -29.50 -15.81
C ALA A 390 17.02 -30.20 -16.18
N GLU A 391 18.14 -29.83 -15.57
CA GLU A 391 19.44 -30.52 -15.71
C GLU A 391 19.40 -31.93 -15.08
N THR A 392 18.86 -32.08 -13.86
CA THR A 392 18.62 -33.40 -13.23
C THR A 392 17.73 -34.29 -14.10
N LEU A 393 16.63 -33.74 -14.64
CA LEU A 393 15.74 -34.48 -15.53
C LEU A 393 16.44 -34.91 -16.83
N THR A 394 17.28 -34.04 -17.40
CA THR A 394 18.14 -34.37 -18.55
C THR A 394 19.11 -35.50 -18.18
N GLY A 395 19.80 -35.40 -17.04
CA GLY A 395 20.76 -36.39 -16.55
C GLY A 395 20.13 -37.75 -16.20
N ALA A 396 18.88 -37.78 -15.78
CA ALA A 396 18.12 -39.02 -15.53
C ALA A 396 17.57 -39.67 -16.81
N LEU A 397 17.34 -38.88 -17.87
CA LEU A 397 16.91 -39.38 -19.19
C LEU A 397 18.10 -39.86 -20.05
N SER A 398 19.27 -39.22 -19.96
CA SER A 398 20.45 -39.52 -20.77
C SER A 398 21.22 -40.76 -20.28
N THR A 399 21.48 -41.70 -21.19
CA THR A 399 22.29 -42.92 -20.95
C THR A 399 23.76 -42.78 -21.38
N ALA A 400 24.16 -41.64 -21.95
CA ALA A 400 25.51 -41.39 -22.43
C ALA A 400 25.98 -39.98 -22.05
N HIS A 401 27.27 -39.85 -21.68
CA HIS A 401 27.92 -38.55 -21.49
C HIS A 401 28.24 -37.91 -22.85
N GLY A 402 27.29 -37.12 -23.37
CA GLY A 402 27.51 -36.28 -24.56
C GLY A 402 27.90 -34.86 -24.16
N GLU A 403 29.06 -34.37 -24.63
CA GLU A 403 29.52 -32.99 -24.45
C GLU A 403 28.78 -32.00 -25.38
N GLY A 404 27.45 -31.95 -25.27
CA GLY A 404 26.62 -30.91 -25.88
C GLY A 404 26.47 -29.70 -24.94
N SER A 405 26.31 -28.50 -25.50
CA SER A 405 26.01 -27.30 -24.69
C SER A 405 24.73 -27.49 -23.89
N GLN A 406 24.85 -27.37 -22.56
CA GLN A 406 23.76 -27.53 -21.61
C GLN A 406 22.79 -26.35 -21.72
N PRO A 407 21.49 -26.56 -22.06
CA PRO A 407 20.52 -25.47 -22.16
C PRO A 407 20.42 -24.62 -20.89
N GLY A 408 20.63 -25.25 -19.72
CA GLY A 408 20.65 -24.55 -18.44
C GLY A 408 21.79 -23.55 -18.27
N HIS A 409 22.94 -23.70 -18.96
CA HIS A 409 24.00 -22.69 -18.94
C HIS A 409 23.56 -21.45 -19.71
N PHE A 410 23.11 -21.64 -20.95
CA PHE A 410 22.57 -20.57 -21.81
C PHE A 410 21.44 -19.80 -21.12
N LEU A 411 20.50 -20.49 -20.48
CA LEU A 411 19.37 -19.87 -19.77
C LEU A 411 19.80 -19.12 -18.49
N ARG A 412 20.85 -19.57 -17.76
CA ARG A 412 21.43 -18.78 -16.66
C ARG A 412 22.00 -17.45 -17.17
N CYS A 413 22.72 -17.46 -18.29
CA CYS A 413 23.30 -16.26 -18.89
C CYS A 413 22.24 -15.25 -19.39
N LEU A 414 21.05 -15.72 -19.77
CA LEU A 414 19.94 -14.85 -20.19
C LEU A 414 19.11 -14.29 -19.03
N PHE A 415 18.85 -15.11 -17.99
CA PHE A 415 17.84 -14.82 -16.97
C PHE A 415 18.40 -14.49 -15.58
N THR A 416 19.73 -14.33 -15.43
CA THR A 416 20.34 -13.83 -14.20
C THR A 416 20.33 -12.29 -14.17
N MET A 417 19.84 -11.72 -13.07
CA MET A 417 19.82 -10.27 -12.85
C MET A 417 20.69 -9.85 -11.66
N GLU A 418 21.21 -8.63 -11.68
CA GLU A 418 21.86 -8.01 -10.51
C GLU A 418 20.82 -7.36 -9.58
N ASP A 419 21.21 -7.02 -8.35
CA ASP A 419 20.32 -6.55 -7.26
C ASP A 419 19.53 -5.26 -7.58
N ASP A 420 19.92 -4.53 -8.64
CA ASP A 420 19.23 -3.33 -9.16
C ASP A 420 18.26 -3.64 -10.32
N LEU A 421 18.12 -4.91 -10.73
CA LEU A 421 17.44 -5.36 -11.96
C LEU A 421 18.11 -4.91 -13.28
N THR A 422 19.44 -4.91 -13.35
CA THR A 422 20.16 -5.00 -14.64
C THR A 422 20.33 -6.46 -15.07
N PRO A 423 20.18 -6.80 -16.37
CA PRO A 423 20.53 -8.14 -16.86
C PRO A 423 22.05 -8.34 -16.84
N HIS A 424 22.50 -9.49 -16.36
CA HIS A 424 23.94 -9.78 -16.26
C HIS A 424 24.52 -10.24 -17.61
N PHE A 425 24.95 -9.28 -18.44
CA PHE A 425 25.39 -9.53 -19.82
C PHE A 425 26.77 -10.21 -19.94
N THR A 426 26.83 -11.54 -19.80
CA THR A 426 27.96 -12.33 -20.30
C THR A 426 27.92 -12.40 -21.83
N SER A 427 29.02 -12.08 -22.51
CA SER A 427 29.12 -12.16 -23.97
C SER A 427 29.06 -13.61 -24.46
N TYR A 428 27.94 -14.02 -25.07
CA TYR A 428 27.70 -15.41 -25.50
C TYR A 428 27.58 -15.52 -27.02
N THR A 429 28.17 -16.57 -27.60
CA THR A 429 28.28 -16.77 -29.05
C THR A 429 27.80 -18.15 -29.53
N GLU A 430 27.35 -19.02 -28.62
CA GLU A 430 26.77 -20.31 -29.01
C GLU A 430 25.38 -20.14 -29.67
N LYS A 431 25.02 -21.10 -30.52
CA LYS A 431 23.69 -21.16 -31.14
C LYS A 431 22.81 -22.12 -30.36
N ARG A 432 21.53 -21.75 -30.20
CA ARG A 432 20.45 -22.60 -29.68
C ARG A 432 20.46 -23.97 -30.39
N SER A 433 20.39 -25.06 -29.63
CA SER A 433 20.18 -26.40 -30.21
C SER A 433 18.89 -26.42 -31.03
N SER A 434 18.90 -27.13 -32.17
CA SER A 434 17.70 -27.34 -32.98
C SER A 434 16.77 -28.41 -32.42
N ASP A 435 17.25 -29.22 -31.48
CA ASP A 435 16.50 -30.27 -30.80
C ASP A 435 16.55 -30.01 -29.29
N ILE A 436 15.41 -29.64 -28.72
CA ILE A 436 15.23 -29.23 -27.32
C ILE A 436 13.96 -29.89 -26.80
N GLN A 437 14.09 -30.68 -25.74
CA GLN A 437 12.98 -31.44 -25.13
C GLN A 437 11.83 -30.51 -24.70
N PRO A 438 10.56 -30.96 -24.76
CA PRO A 438 9.38 -30.12 -24.44
C PRO A 438 9.48 -29.37 -23.11
N TYR A 439 9.88 -30.05 -22.02
CA TYR A 439 10.05 -29.42 -20.71
C TYR A 439 11.09 -28.29 -20.70
N TRP A 440 12.16 -28.37 -21.50
CA TRP A 440 13.14 -27.27 -21.62
C TRP A 440 12.54 -26.04 -22.31
N GLN A 441 11.66 -26.24 -23.30
CA GLN A 441 10.91 -25.16 -23.94
C GLN A 441 9.93 -24.50 -22.96
N ALA A 442 9.26 -25.30 -22.11
CA ALA A 442 8.39 -24.79 -21.06
C ALA A 442 9.16 -24.03 -19.96
N VAL A 443 10.38 -24.46 -19.61
CA VAL A 443 11.27 -23.70 -18.71
C VAL A 443 11.68 -22.37 -19.34
N GLU A 444 12.14 -22.36 -20.59
CA GLU A 444 12.49 -21.13 -21.33
C GLU A 444 11.30 -20.16 -21.38
N MET A 445 10.08 -20.66 -21.60
CA MET A 445 8.85 -19.87 -21.62
C MET A 445 8.48 -19.30 -20.23
N ALA A 446 8.53 -20.11 -19.18
CA ALA A 446 8.24 -19.67 -17.80
C ALA A 446 9.26 -18.63 -17.30
N LEU A 447 10.54 -18.78 -17.64
CA LEU A 447 11.58 -17.80 -17.36
C LEU A 447 11.39 -16.50 -18.15
N THR A 448 11.00 -16.60 -19.43
CA THR A 448 10.71 -15.42 -20.27
C THR A 448 9.58 -14.56 -19.70
N TYR A 449 8.44 -15.15 -19.32
CA TYR A 449 7.31 -14.38 -18.79
C TYR A 449 7.56 -13.83 -17.37
N SER A 450 8.31 -14.55 -16.52
CA SER A 450 8.70 -14.03 -15.20
C SER A 450 9.73 -12.89 -15.31
N PHE A 451 10.72 -12.99 -16.19
CA PHE A 451 11.63 -11.90 -16.53
C PHE A 451 10.87 -10.66 -16.99
N ASN A 452 9.94 -10.82 -17.95
CA ASN A 452 9.12 -9.71 -18.48
C ASN A 452 8.28 -9.04 -17.38
N THR A 453 7.67 -9.82 -16.48
CA THR A 453 6.89 -9.33 -15.34
C THR A 453 7.74 -8.40 -14.45
N ILE A 454 8.96 -8.82 -14.11
CA ILE A 454 9.83 -8.06 -13.21
C ILE A 454 10.39 -6.81 -13.91
N VAL A 455 10.73 -6.90 -15.20
CA VAL A 455 11.14 -5.73 -15.99
C VAL A 455 10.01 -4.70 -16.08
N LEU A 456 8.76 -5.13 -16.28
CA LEU A 456 7.60 -4.24 -16.29
C LEU A 456 7.41 -3.51 -14.94
N ILE A 457 7.67 -4.17 -13.81
CA ILE A 457 7.65 -3.53 -12.48
C ILE A 457 8.74 -2.44 -12.37
N LYS A 458 9.98 -2.71 -12.81
CA LYS A 458 11.06 -1.69 -12.86
C LYS A 458 10.67 -0.49 -13.74
N VAL A 459 10.06 -0.76 -14.90
CA VAL A 459 9.62 0.29 -15.84
C VAL A 459 8.44 1.09 -15.27
N LEU A 460 7.51 0.45 -14.56
CA LEU A 460 6.42 1.12 -13.83
C LEU A 460 6.96 2.07 -12.75
N GLN A 461 7.88 1.60 -11.90
CA GLN A 461 8.49 2.40 -10.85
C GLN A 461 9.27 3.60 -11.42
N ASN A 462 10.10 3.37 -12.46
CA ASN A 462 10.81 4.44 -13.15
C ASN A 462 9.85 5.46 -13.82
N THR A 463 8.71 5.00 -14.36
CA THR A 463 7.69 5.89 -14.92
C THR A 463 6.96 6.67 -13.82
N GLN A 464 6.72 6.06 -12.65
CA GLN A 464 6.16 6.74 -11.48
C GLN A 464 7.09 7.78 -10.88
N ASN A 465 8.40 7.65 -11.04
CA ASN A 465 9.38 8.65 -10.61
C ASN A 465 9.71 9.69 -11.70
N SER A 466 9.17 9.55 -12.91
CA SER A 466 9.35 10.51 -14.00
C SER A 466 8.58 11.82 -13.78
N THR A 467 9.15 12.92 -14.28
CA THR A 467 8.53 14.26 -14.35
C THR A 467 7.79 14.52 -15.66
N GLU A 468 7.67 13.52 -16.55
CA GLU A 468 7.12 13.68 -17.90
C GLU A 468 5.60 13.87 -17.95
N LEU A 469 5.13 14.66 -18.91
CA LEU A 469 3.72 15.08 -18.99
C LEU A 469 2.77 13.94 -19.42
N ALA A 470 3.28 12.89 -20.07
CA ALA A 470 2.50 11.74 -20.57
C ALA A 470 2.43 10.55 -19.58
N LYS A 471 2.90 10.75 -18.34
CA LYS A 471 3.06 9.74 -17.28
C LYS A 471 1.80 8.91 -17.00
N ALA A 472 0.63 9.52 -16.95
CA ALA A 472 -0.65 8.83 -16.69
C ALA A 472 -0.94 7.72 -17.71
N SER A 473 -0.92 8.06 -18.99
CA SER A 473 -1.17 7.11 -20.09
C SER A 473 -0.11 6.00 -20.16
N ALA A 474 1.15 6.33 -19.86
CA ALA A 474 2.24 5.35 -19.81
C ALA A 474 2.04 4.34 -18.67
N ILE A 475 1.73 4.81 -17.45
CA ILE A 475 1.45 3.93 -16.30
C ILE A 475 0.26 3.02 -16.57
N HIS A 476 -0.84 3.55 -17.12
CA HIS A 476 -2.01 2.73 -17.46
C HIS A 476 -1.68 1.62 -18.48
N PHE A 477 -0.94 1.94 -19.54
CA PHE A 477 -0.49 0.95 -20.53
C PHE A 477 0.41 -0.13 -19.90
N LEU A 478 1.38 0.28 -19.09
CA LEU A 478 2.30 -0.63 -18.40
C LEU A 478 1.58 -1.49 -17.34
N PHE A 479 0.54 -0.98 -16.69
CA PHE A 479 -0.29 -1.71 -15.73
C PHE A 479 -1.10 -2.81 -16.42
N GLY A 480 -1.65 -2.53 -17.60
CA GLY A 480 -2.25 -3.56 -18.47
C GLY A 480 -1.23 -4.63 -18.84
N ALA A 481 -0.09 -4.22 -19.41
CA ALA A 481 0.98 -5.14 -19.80
C ALA A 481 1.51 -6.00 -18.64
N LEU A 482 1.56 -5.47 -17.41
CA LEU A 482 1.94 -6.23 -16.21
C LEU A 482 0.92 -7.32 -15.88
N LYS A 483 -0.39 -7.05 -16.02
CA LYS A 483 -1.44 -8.06 -15.82
C LYS A 483 -1.36 -9.15 -16.88
N ASP A 484 -1.19 -8.78 -18.15
CA ASP A 484 -1.05 -9.71 -19.27
C ASP A 484 0.20 -10.60 -19.10
N ALA A 485 1.32 -10.02 -18.64
CA ALA A 485 2.56 -10.76 -18.36
C ALA A 485 2.41 -11.73 -17.18
N LEU A 486 1.70 -11.32 -16.12
CA LEU A 486 1.41 -12.17 -14.96
C LEU A 486 0.46 -13.34 -15.29
N GLU A 487 -0.57 -13.10 -16.11
CA GLU A 487 -1.45 -14.16 -16.62
C GLU A 487 -0.65 -15.13 -17.52
N SER A 488 0.15 -14.59 -18.44
CA SER A 488 1.02 -15.39 -19.32
C SER A 488 2.03 -16.24 -18.53
N PHE A 489 2.62 -15.69 -17.46
CA PHE A 489 3.48 -16.43 -16.55
C PHE A 489 2.72 -17.56 -15.84
N GLY A 490 1.50 -17.29 -15.35
CA GLY A 490 0.67 -18.31 -14.71
C GLY A 490 0.36 -19.48 -15.64
N ILE A 491 -0.02 -19.19 -16.89
CA ILE A 491 -0.27 -20.20 -17.94
C ILE A 491 1.02 -20.97 -18.26
N ALA A 492 2.14 -20.30 -18.50
CA ALA A 492 3.41 -20.94 -18.83
C ALA A 492 3.95 -21.82 -17.68
N TYR A 493 3.79 -21.38 -16.42
CA TYR A 493 4.20 -22.15 -15.26
C TYR A 493 3.30 -23.38 -15.03
N GLN A 494 1.98 -23.26 -15.27
CA GLN A 494 1.09 -24.43 -15.25
C GLN A 494 1.45 -25.43 -16.36
N GLY A 495 1.75 -24.95 -17.57
CA GLY A 495 2.25 -25.78 -18.68
C GLY A 495 3.54 -26.50 -18.33
N LEU A 496 4.52 -25.79 -17.73
CA LEU A 496 5.76 -26.40 -17.22
C LEU A 496 5.50 -27.51 -16.20
N VAL A 497 4.60 -27.31 -15.23
CA VAL A 497 4.26 -28.33 -14.24
C VAL A 497 3.62 -29.57 -14.90
N GLN A 498 2.82 -29.39 -15.96
CA GLN A 498 2.28 -30.50 -16.75
C GLN A 498 3.37 -31.24 -17.54
N GLU A 499 4.21 -30.54 -18.30
CA GLU A 499 5.31 -31.11 -19.10
C GLU A 499 6.30 -31.91 -18.23
N LEU A 500 6.62 -31.42 -17.03
CA LEU A 500 7.43 -32.16 -16.06
C LEU A 500 6.72 -33.43 -15.57
N GLN A 501 5.41 -33.37 -15.32
CA GLN A 501 4.64 -34.54 -14.89
C GLN A 501 4.52 -35.60 -16.00
N GLU A 502 4.30 -35.19 -17.25
CA GLU A 502 4.25 -36.09 -18.41
C GLU A 502 5.63 -36.72 -18.69
N THR A 503 6.70 -35.93 -18.58
CA THR A 503 8.08 -36.45 -18.67
C THR A 503 8.34 -37.50 -17.57
N LEU A 504 8.02 -37.21 -16.32
CA LEU A 504 8.16 -38.18 -15.20
C LEU A 504 7.32 -39.46 -15.43
N LEU A 505 6.12 -39.36 -16.00
CA LEU A 505 5.28 -40.51 -16.33
C LEU A 505 5.89 -41.45 -17.37
N SER A 506 6.79 -40.96 -18.23
CA SER A 506 7.56 -41.78 -19.18
C SER A 506 8.74 -42.53 -18.56
N MET A 507 9.26 -42.08 -17.40
CA MET A 507 10.53 -42.57 -16.84
C MET A 507 10.41 -43.94 -16.13
N THR A 508 11.43 -44.79 -16.29
CA THR A 508 11.51 -46.06 -15.57
C THR A 508 11.75 -45.86 -14.06
N GLY A 509 11.51 -46.89 -13.25
CA GLY A 509 11.71 -46.83 -11.80
C GLY A 509 13.12 -46.37 -11.41
N LYS A 510 14.17 -46.95 -12.01
CA LYS A 510 15.57 -46.54 -11.77
C LYS A 510 15.85 -45.08 -12.13
N GLN A 511 15.21 -44.55 -13.18
CA GLN A 511 15.37 -43.14 -13.56
C GLN A 511 14.64 -42.19 -12.60
N LEU A 512 13.47 -42.58 -12.09
CA LEU A 512 12.77 -41.85 -11.02
C LEU A 512 13.58 -41.83 -9.72
N VAL A 513 14.19 -42.97 -9.35
CA VAL A 513 15.11 -43.09 -8.20
C VAL A 513 16.30 -42.14 -8.37
N LYS A 514 17.00 -42.19 -9.51
CA LYS A 514 18.13 -41.28 -9.80
C LYS A 514 17.71 -39.81 -9.67
N CYS A 515 16.62 -39.43 -10.34
CA CYS A 515 16.08 -38.06 -10.34
C CYS A 515 15.75 -37.55 -8.91
N CYS A 516 15.09 -38.37 -8.08
CA CYS A 516 14.73 -37.97 -6.73
C CYS A 516 15.90 -38.01 -5.74
N LEU A 517 16.93 -38.83 -5.96
CA LEU A 517 18.16 -38.83 -5.17
C LEU A 517 19.07 -37.63 -5.52
N GLU A 518 19.16 -37.24 -6.78
CA GLU A 518 19.91 -36.06 -7.22
C GLU A 518 19.25 -34.75 -6.72
N GLU A 519 17.93 -34.72 -6.54
CA GLU A 519 17.20 -33.60 -5.92
C GLU A 519 17.08 -33.67 -4.38
N ALA A 520 17.55 -34.74 -3.71
CA ALA A 520 17.24 -35.01 -2.31
C ALA A 520 17.78 -33.94 -1.32
N ASP A 521 18.97 -33.39 -1.57
CA ASP A 521 19.53 -32.26 -0.81
C ASP A 521 18.60 -31.03 -0.85
N PHE A 522 17.78 -30.92 -1.90
CA PHE A 522 16.83 -29.84 -2.14
C PHE A 522 15.36 -30.26 -1.96
N ALA A 523 15.09 -31.44 -1.38
CA ALA A 523 13.76 -32.07 -1.34
C ALA A 523 12.65 -31.18 -0.75
N SER A 524 12.98 -30.26 0.15
CA SER A 524 12.03 -29.27 0.68
C SER A 524 11.52 -28.26 -0.35
N THR A 525 12.20 -28.10 -1.49
CA THR A 525 11.92 -27.08 -2.53
C THR A 525 11.77 -27.64 -3.95
N SER A 526 11.82 -28.97 -4.09
CA SER A 526 11.81 -29.66 -5.37
C SER A 526 10.38 -29.93 -5.87
N LEU A 527 10.08 -29.44 -7.08
CA LEU A 527 8.84 -29.73 -7.80
C LEU A 527 8.83 -31.19 -8.26
N LEU A 528 9.99 -31.71 -8.72
CA LEU A 528 10.11 -33.09 -9.20
C LEU A 528 9.77 -34.11 -8.11
N ILE A 529 10.34 -33.94 -6.91
CA ILE A 529 10.01 -34.80 -5.76
C ILE A 529 8.53 -34.65 -5.37
N GLY A 530 7.97 -33.43 -5.37
CA GLY A 530 6.55 -33.21 -5.13
C GLY A 530 5.63 -33.94 -6.12
N LEU A 531 5.94 -33.87 -7.43
CA LEU A 531 5.20 -34.56 -8.48
C LEU A 531 5.24 -36.09 -8.34
N VAL A 532 6.39 -36.66 -7.96
CA VAL A 532 6.54 -38.10 -7.72
C VAL A 532 5.80 -38.54 -6.44
N LEU A 533 5.98 -37.82 -5.32
CA LEU A 533 5.40 -38.20 -4.03
C LEU A 533 3.86 -38.20 -4.03
N LYS A 534 3.22 -37.25 -4.75
CA LYS A 534 1.76 -37.14 -4.80
C LYS A 534 1.09 -38.09 -5.80
N ASN A 535 1.83 -38.58 -6.79
CA ASN A 535 1.31 -39.45 -7.85
C ASN A 535 1.59 -40.92 -7.52
N GLN A 536 0.55 -41.65 -7.10
CA GLN A 536 0.68 -43.05 -6.67
C GLN A 536 1.35 -43.96 -7.72
N ALA A 537 1.16 -43.70 -9.02
CA ALA A 537 1.76 -44.52 -10.08
C ALA A 537 3.27 -44.25 -10.24
N LEU A 538 3.72 -43.00 -10.04
CA LEU A 538 5.15 -42.66 -9.98
C LEU A 538 5.77 -43.19 -8.70
N TRP A 539 5.13 -42.97 -7.55
CA TRP A 539 5.60 -43.45 -6.26
C TRP A 539 5.80 -44.97 -6.23
N MET A 540 4.80 -45.76 -6.63
CA MET A 540 4.91 -47.23 -6.63
C MET A 540 6.02 -47.73 -7.57
N ARG A 541 6.20 -47.09 -8.74
CA ARG A 541 7.25 -47.42 -9.72
C ARG A 541 8.65 -47.10 -9.18
N MET A 542 8.80 -45.99 -8.46
CA MET A 542 10.06 -45.61 -7.81
C MET A 542 10.36 -46.47 -6.58
N ASN A 543 9.36 -46.71 -5.73
CA ASN A 543 9.57 -47.47 -4.49
C ASN A 543 9.97 -48.92 -4.75
N LEU A 544 9.37 -49.57 -5.76
CA LEU A 544 9.80 -50.90 -6.20
C LEU A 544 11.28 -50.89 -6.62
N ALA A 545 11.73 -49.86 -7.34
CA ALA A 545 13.12 -49.73 -7.76
C ALA A 545 14.10 -49.40 -6.61
N PHE A 546 13.65 -48.86 -5.48
CA PHE A 546 14.47 -48.81 -4.25
C PHE A 546 14.72 -50.22 -3.70
N ASP A 547 13.69 -51.08 -3.69
CA ASP A 547 13.77 -52.42 -3.13
C ASP A 547 14.52 -53.40 -4.07
N GLU A 548 14.42 -53.21 -5.40
CA GLU A 548 15.16 -53.97 -6.41
C GLU A 548 16.63 -53.51 -6.57
N GLY A 549 16.96 -52.26 -6.22
CA GLY A 549 18.23 -51.61 -6.56
C GLY A 549 19.32 -51.64 -5.47
N GLY A 550 19.20 -52.51 -4.47
CA GLY A 550 19.98 -52.43 -3.21
C GLY A 550 21.50 -52.33 -3.33
N GLU A 551 22.11 -52.95 -4.36
CA GLU A 551 23.57 -52.86 -4.59
C GLU A 551 23.98 -51.64 -5.44
N GLU A 552 23.11 -51.15 -6.36
CA GLU A 552 23.40 -49.98 -7.19
C GLU A 552 23.31 -48.66 -6.40
N PHE A 553 22.44 -48.60 -5.38
CA PHE A 553 22.19 -47.40 -4.57
C PHE A 553 22.83 -47.48 -3.16
N GLY A 554 23.70 -48.47 -2.91
CA GLY A 554 24.23 -48.84 -1.58
C GLY A 554 25.24 -47.88 -0.93
N GLN A 555 25.08 -46.56 -1.07
CA GLN A 555 25.87 -45.55 -0.34
C GLN A 555 25.06 -45.02 0.85
N ASP A 556 25.71 -44.84 2.02
CA ASP A 556 25.04 -44.42 3.27
C ASP A 556 24.15 -43.18 3.13
N LYS A 557 24.58 -42.18 2.33
CA LYS A 557 23.77 -40.99 2.04
C LYS A 557 22.48 -41.33 1.29
N ALA A 558 22.55 -42.18 0.27
CA ALA A 558 21.36 -42.58 -0.50
C ALA A 558 20.38 -43.37 0.37
N VAL A 559 20.86 -44.24 1.26
CA VAL A 559 20.01 -44.96 2.23
C VAL A 559 19.23 -43.98 3.14
N HIS A 560 19.87 -42.92 3.62
CA HIS A 560 19.21 -41.88 4.43
C HIS A 560 18.10 -41.16 3.64
N GLU A 561 18.40 -40.73 2.41
CA GLU A 561 17.43 -40.01 1.57
C GLU A 561 16.27 -40.90 1.10
N ILE A 562 16.48 -42.20 0.88
CA ILE A 562 15.40 -43.17 0.60
C ILE A 562 14.42 -43.24 1.78
N VAL A 563 14.92 -43.32 3.03
CA VAL A 563 14.08 -43.31 4.23
C VAL A 563 13.32 -41.99 4.36
N ARG A 564 13.95 -40.86 4.07
CA ARG A 564 13.33 -39.53 4.11
C ARG A 564 12.24 -39.35 3.05
N LEU A 565 12.46 -39.81 1.82
CA LEU A 565 11.46 -39.81 0.74
C LEU A 565 10.26 -40.72 1.09
N ARG A 566 10.50 -41.90 1.68
CA ARG A 566 9.44 -42.78 2.22
C ARG A 566 8.64 -42.09 3.32
N GLN A 567 9.30 -41.39 4.25
CA GLN A 567 8.62 -40.62 5.29
C GLN A 567 7.75 -39.49 4.71
N PHE A 568 8.22 -38.75 3.70
CA PHE A 568 7.40 -37.70 3.06
C PHE A 568 6.17 -38.26 2.34
N HIS A 569 6.26 -39.41 1.67
CA HIS A 569 5.07 -40.04 1.06
C HIS A 569 4.07 -40.48 2.13
N GLU A 570 4.53 -41.10 3.22
CA GLU A 570 3.64 -41.54 4.30
C GLU A 570 3.01 -40.37 5.07
N ASP A 571 3.74 -39.30 5.35
CA ASP A 571 3.16 -38.09 5.97
C ASP A 571 2.11 -37.43 5.04
N TYR A 572 2.33 -37.42 3.72
CA TYR A 572 1.35 -36.94 2.73
C TYR A 572 0.12 -37.86 2.62
N ARG A 573 0.32 -39.18 2.61
CA ARG A 573 -0.74 -40.21 2.57
C ARG A 573 -1.61 -40.18 3.83
N LEU A 574 -0.99 -39.95 4.99
CA LEU A 574 -1.69 -39.77 6.26
C LEU A 574 -2.46 -38.45 6.28
N LEU A 575 -1.84 -37.33 5.90
CA LEU A 575 -2.51 -36.02 5.84
C LEU A 575 -3.72 -36.04 4.91
N THR A 576 -3.60 -36.60 3.71
CA THR A 576 -4.70 -36.66 2.74
C THR A 576 -5.80 -37.63 3.15
N THR A 577 -5.49 -38.68 3.93
CA THR A 577 -6.48 -39.51 4.61
C THR A 577 -7.23 -38.73 5.69
N LEU A 578 -6.51 -38.09 6.63
CA LEU A 578 -7.11 -37.31 7.72
C LEU A 578 -7.98 -36.15 7.22
N ILE A 579 -7.59 -35.47 6.13
CA ILE A 579 -8.41 -34.42 5.50
C ILE A 579 -9.75 -34.95 4.98
N ARG A 580 -9.80 -36.20 4.47
CA ARG A 580 -11.06 -36.84 4.02
C ARG A 580 -11.91 -37.27 5.21
N GLU A 581 -11.29 -37.84 6.23
CA GLU A 581 -11.96 -38.34 7.44
C GLU A 581 -12.49 -37.21 8.34
N LEU A 582 -11.86 -36.03 8.33
CA LEU A 582 -12.26 -34.84 9.10
C LEU A 582 -13.73 -34.44 8.89
N ALA A 583 -14.28 -34.68 7.69
CA ALA A 583 -15.69 -34.43 7.38
C ALA A 583 -16.66 -35.37 8.11
N LEU A 584 -16.19 -36.54 8.55
CA LEU A 584 -16.97 -37.55 9.27
C LEU A 584 -16.91 -37.37 10.80
N ILE A 585 -15.98 -36.56 11.32
CA ILE A 585 -15.80 -36.34 12.76
C ILE A 585 -16.83 -35.33 13.28
N THR A 586 -17.69 -35.80 14.18
CA THR A 586 -18.76 -35.02 14.84
C THR A 586 -18.38 -34.50 16.22
N THR A 587 -17.45 -35.15 16.93
CA THR A 587 -17.02 -34.80 18.29
C THR A 587 -15.95 -33.70 18.30
N PHE A 588 -16.12 -32.71 19.19
CA PHE A 588 -15.31 -31.49 19.19
C PHE A 588 -13.81 -31.74 19.41
N ASP A 589 -13.46 -32.38 20.52
CA ASP A 589 -12.05 -32.61 20.91
C ASP A 589 -11.33 -33.49 19.89
N THR A 590 -12.00 -34.55 19.41
CA THR A 590 -11.47 -35.44 18.38
C THR A 590 -11.14 -34.68 17.10
N LYS A 591 -12.01 -33.75 16.69
CA LYS A 591 -11.79 -32.93 15.50
C LYS A 591 -10.64 -31.96 15.72
N GLY A 592 -10.54 -31.32 16.90
CA GLY A 592 -9.43 -30.45 17.26
C GLY A 592 -8.08 -31.17 17.23
N VAL A 593 -8.00 -32.39 17.78
CA VAL A 593 -6.82 -33.25 17.71
C VAL A 593 -6.44 -33.58 16.27
N VAL A 594 -7.41 -33.92 15.41
CA VAL A 594 -7.15 -34.22 13.99
C VAL A 594 -6.74 -32.98 13.20
N VAL A 595 -7.35 -31.81 13.44
CA VAL A 595 -6.92 -30.53 12.82
C VAL A 595 -5.47 -30.21 13.21
N ASN A 596 -5.11 -30.31 14.50
CA ASN A 596 -3.75 -30.10 14.96
C ASN A 596 -2.76 -31.10 14.32
N LYS A 597 -3.17 -32.36 14.14
CA LYS A 597 -2.35 -33.38 13.47
C LYS A 597 -2.17 -33.09 11.97
N ILE A 598 -3.19 -32.59 11.28
CA ILE A 598 -3.11 -32.16 9.87
C ILE A 598 -2.11 -31.01 9.72
N PHE A 599 -2.14 -30.00 10.59
CA PHE A 599 -1.16 -28.90 10.56
C PHE A 599 0.28 -29.38 10.82
N TRP A 600 0.49 -30.24 11.82
CA TRP A 600 1.82 -30.82 12.11
C TRP A 600 2.37 -31.69 10.98
N LEU A 601 1.51 -32.38 10.23
CA LEU A 601 1.92 -33.13 9.04
C LEU A 601 2.25 -32.19 7.86
N PHE A 602 1.45 -31.13 7.67
CA PHE A 602 1.64 -30.16 6.60
C PHE A 602 3.00 -29.47 6.67
N GLU A 603 3.42 -28.99 7.85
CA GLU A 603 4.70 -28.30 8.04
C GLU A 603 5.93 -29.20 7.74
N LYS A 604 5.75 -30.52 7.67
CA LYS A 604 6.80 -31.47 7.30
C LYS A 604 6.93 -31.75 5.80
N LEU A 605 5.90 -31.43 5.00
CA LEU A 605 5.90 -31.75 3.58
C LEU A 605 6.82 -30.81 2.78
N PRO A 606 7.34 -31.23 1.62
CA PRO A 606 7.94 -30.33 0.63
C PRO A 606 7.06 -29.11 0.29
N GLU A 607 7.70 -27.96 0.07
CA GLU A 607 7.08 -26.67 -0.34
C GLU A 607 6.09 -26.85 -1.50
N SER A 608 6.43 -27.69 -2.48
CA SER A 608 5.58 -28.03 -3.63
C SER A 608 4.24 -28.68 -3.25
N LEU A 609 4.20 -29.47 -2.18
CA LEU A 609 2.98 -30.07 -1.63
C LEU A 609 2.27 -29.13 -0.65
N GLN A 610 3.03 -28.32 0.11
CA GLN A 610 2.45 -27.28 0.96
C GLN A 610 1.64 -26.26 0.15
N ILE A 611 2.16 -25.80 -1.01
CA ILE A 611 1.44 -24.91 -1.93
C ILE A 611 0.11 -25.51 -2.38
N GLU A 612 0.11 -26.78 -2.81
CA GLU A 612 -1.07 -27.48 -3.32
C GLU A 612 -2.14 -27.67 -2.23
N LEU A 613 -1.72 -27.96 -1.00
CA LEU A 613 -2.61 -28.25 0.12
C LEU A 613 -3.08 -26.98 0.88
N ALA A 614 -2.35 -25.87 0.79
CA ALA A 614 -2.64 -24.64 1.56
C ALA A 614 -4.09 -24.12 1.41
N PRO A 615 -4.73 -24.09 0.22
CA PRO A 615 -6.14 -23.69 0.10
C PRO A 615 -7.09 -24.58 0.91
N THR A 616 -6.80 -25.89 0.95
CA THR A 616 -7.59 -26.88 1.70
C THR A 616 -7.41 -26.70 3.20
N LEU A 617 -6.18 -26.48 3.69
CA LEU A 617 -5.94 -26.20 5.11
C LEU A 617 -6.52 -24.83 5.54
N THR A 618 -6.49 -23.83 4.66
CA THR A 618 -7.13 -22.52 4.91
C THR A 618 -8.63 -22.68 5.13
N LYS A 619 -9.29 -23.46 4.27
CA LYS A 619 -10.71 -23.80 4.42
C LYS A 619 -10.98 -24.55 5.73
N ILE A 620 -10.20 -25.59 6.03
CA ILE A 620 -10.32 -26.37 7.27
C ILE A 620 -10.18 -25.48 8.51
N GLN A 621 -9.22 -24.54 8.52
CA GLN A 621 -9.03 -23.64 9.65
C GLN A 621 -10.22 -22.69 9.85
N LEU A 622 -10.82 -22.20 8.77
CA LEU A 622 -12.00 -21.34 8.82
C LEU A 622 -13.23 -22.10 9.33
N GLU A 623 -13.51 -23.27 8.74
CA GLU A 623 -14.62 -24.14 9.16
C GLU A 623 -14.47 -24.59 10.63
N PHE A 624 -13.24 -24.86 11.08
CA PHE A 624 -12.98 -25.17 12.48
C PHE A 624 -13.20 -23.95 13.39
N LYS A 625 -12.69 -22.76 13.05
CA LYS A 625 -12.91 -21.51 13.81
C LYS A 625 -14.39 -21.16 13.96
N GLU A 626 -15.17 -21.25 12.89
CA GLU A 626 -16.63 -21.05 12.94
C GLU A 626 -17.32 -22.04 13.88
N TRP A 627 -16.81 -23.28 13.97
CA TRP A 627 -17.39 -24.32 14.80
C TRP A 627 -16.96 -24.19 16.27
N GLN A 628 -15.72 -23.76 16.54
CA GLN A 628 -15.28 -23.31 17.88
C GLN A 628 -16.20 -22.20 18.41
N GLN A 629 -16.49 -21.19 17.58
CA GLN A 629 -17.38 -20.09 17.97
C GLN A 629 -18.80 -20.55 18.31
N ARG A 630 -19.36 -21.54 17.61
CA ARG A 630 -20.69 -22.10 17.92
C ARG A 630 -20.65 -22.88 19.24
N TYR A 631 -19.64 -23.75 19.42
CA TYR A 631 -19.50 -24.56 20.63
C TYR A 631 -19.29 -23.71 21.90
N SER A 632 -18.56 -22.59 21.78
CA SER A 632 -18.42 -21.60 22.86
C SER A 632 -19.67 -20.77 23.17
N VAL A 633 -20.73 -20.85 22.35
CA VAL A 633 -22.02 -20.21 22.63
C VAL A 633 -22.98 -21.21 23.25
N ASP A 634 -23.14 -22.41 22.68
CA ASP A 634 -24.01 -23.45 23.23
C ASP A 634 -23.57 -23.85 24.66
N GLY A 635 -22.25 -23.99 24.90
CA GLY A 635 -21.70 -24.30 26.23
C GLY A 635 -21.91 -23.22 27.31
N SER A 636 -22.43 -22.04 26.96
CA SER A 636 -22.79 -20.99 27.93
C SER A 636 -24.25 -21.03 28.38
N LEU A 637 -25.06 -21.94 27.83
CA LEU A 637 -26.45 -22.18 28.24
C LEU A 637 -26.57 -23.29 29.29
N ASP A 638 -25.78 -24.36 29.17
CA ASP A 638 -25.80 -25.48 30.12
C ASP A 638 -25.33 -25.09 31.53
N GLU A 639 -24.43 -24.10 31.68
CA GLU A 639 -23.99 -23.58 32.99
C GLU A 639 -25.07 -22.75 33.73
N LEU A 640 -26.22 -22.43 33.10
CA LEU A 640 -27.30 -21.65 33.73
C LEU A 640 -28.42 -22.50 34.35
N ASP A 641 -28.52 -23.80 34.04
CA ASP A 641 -29.57 -24.65 34.60
C ASP A 641 -29.18 -25.32 35.94
N GLU A 642 -27.88 -25.53 36.23
CA GLU A 642 -27.45 -26.25 37.45
C GLU A 642 -27.56 -25.44 38.77
N GLU A 643 -27.57 -24.09 38.76
CA GLU A 643 -27.80 -23.30 39.99
C GLU A 643 -29.26 -23.34 40.48
N SER A 644 -30.17 -24.03 39.80
CA SER A 644 -31.63 -23.91 39.99
C SER A 644 -32.33 -24.98 40.86
N ASN A 645 -31.61 -25.89 41.52
CA ASN A 645 -32.23 -26.82 42.50
C ASN A 645 -31.36 -27.05 43.76
N SER A 646 -31.90 -26.72 44.93
CA SER A 646 -31.26 -26.97 46.23
C SER A 646 -32.21 -27.66 47.23
N SER A 647 -31.63 -28.49 48.12
CA SER A 647 -32.29 -29.29 49.17
C SER A 647 -33.19 -30.46 48.67
N SER A 648 -33.26 -31.62 49.33
CA SER A 648 -33.09 -31.86 50.78
C SER A 648 -32.61 -33.29 51.18
N GLU A 649 -31.90 -33.33 52.32
CA GLU A 649 -31.86 -34.35 53.40
C GLU A 649 -31.71 -35.87 53.15
N THR A 650 -30.56 -36.38 53.61
CA THR A 650 -30.34 -37.62 54.42
C THR A 650 -30.47 -39.03 53.81
N GLY A 651 -29.40 -39.81 53.98
CA GLY A 651 -29.31 -41.27 53.78
C GLY A 651 -27.90 -41.76 54.17
N ASP A 652 -27.79 -42.89 54.87
CA ASP A 652 -26.58 -43.23 55.67
C ASP A 652 -25.77 -44.44 55.13
N THR A 653 -24.59 -44.65 55.70
CA THR A 653 -23.77 -45.88 55.78
C THR A 653 -22.84 -46.37 54.62
N THR A 654 -21.54 -46.15 54.86
CA THR A 654 -20.41 -47.13 54.83
C THR A 654 -19.69 -47.60 53.54
N HIS A 655 -18.37 -47.25 53.48
CA HIS A 655 -17.19 -48.03 53.02
C HIS A 655 -17.09 -48.52 51.54
N LEU A 656 -15.90 -48.67 50.93
CA LEU A 656 -14.52 -48.80 51.44
C LEU A 656 -13.46 -48.05 50.57
N THR A 657 -12.23 -47.93 51.08
CA THR A 657 -11.07 -47.13 50.61
C THR A 657 -10.14 -47.85 49.60
N VAL A 658 -9.42 -47.08 48.75
CA VAL A 658 -8.00 -47.22 48.25
C VAL A 658 -7.85 -46.38 46.96
N MET A 659 -7.08 -45.27 46.90
CA MET A 659 -5.60 -45.17 46.69
C MET A 659 -5.12 -45.79 45.36
N ILE A 660 -4.20 -45.25 44.55
CA ILE A 660 -3.28 -44.07 44.55
C ILE A 660 -2.89 -43.85 43.04
N SER A 661 -2.49 -42.70 42.48
CA SER A 661 -1.98 -41.38 42.94
C SER A 661 -2.56 -40.22 42.09
N SER A 662 -1.99 -39.01 42.21
CA SER A 662 -2.02 -37.94 41.19
C SER A 662 -0.60 -37.53 40.80
N GLU A 663 -0.37 -37.17 39.53
CA GLU A 663 0.81 -36.38 39.10
C GLU A 663 0.36 -35.20 38.24
N SER A 664 0.97 -34.04 38.48
CA SER A 664 0.61 -32.77 37.86
C SER A 664 1.60 -32.38 36.78
N MET A 665 1.10 -32.13 35.57
CA MET A 665 1.82 -31.43 34.51
C MET A 665 1.02 -30.19 34.10
N ALA A 666 1.35 -29.06 34.73
CA ALA A 666 0.73 -27.78 34.41
C ALA A 666 1.19 -27.28 33.03
N ASN A 667 0.26 -26.89 32.16
CA ASN A 667 0.59 -26.20 30.92
C ASN A 667 1.14 -24.80 31.23
N PRO A 668 2.32 -24.41 30.70
CA PRO A 668 2.88 -23.08 30.93
C PRO A 668 2.17 -22.01 30.10
N ALA A 669 2.20 -20.77 30.59
CA ALA A 669 1.72 -19.60 29.86
C ALA A 669 2.44 -19.43 28.50
N PRO A 670 1.77 -18.88 27.47
CA PRO A 670 2.32 -18.80 26.13
C PRO A 670 3.55 -17.87 26.08
N LYS A 671 4.72 -18.45 25.79
CA LYS A 671 5.84 -17.69 25.25
C LYS A 671 5.47 -17.17 23.86
N GLN A 672 6.04 -16.02 23.48
CA GLN A 672 5.89 -15.48 22.13
C GLN A 672 6.30 -16.54 21.10
N ALA A 673 5.38 -16.91 20.23
CA ALA A 673 5.65 -17.88 19.16
C ALA A 673 6.42 -17.22 18.03
N GLU A 674 7.47 -17.89 17.55
CA GLU A 674 8.07 -17.56 16.25
C GLU A 674 7.04 -17.86 15.15
N GLU A 675 6.72 -16.86 14.31
CA GLU A 675 5.73 -17.00 13.25
C GLU A 675 6.13 -18.07 12.22
N THR A 676 5.38 -19.18 12.18
CA THR A 676 5.67 -20.30 11.27
C THR A 676 5.35 -19.97 9.81
N VAL A 677 5.88 -20.80 8.90
CA VAL A 677 5.58 -20.71 7.46
C VAL A 677 4.08 -20.88 7.21
N ALA A 678 3.40 -21.74 7.97
CA ALA A 678 1.95 -21.91 7.87
C ALA A 678 1.19 -20.65 8.29
N SER A 679 1.54 -20.00 9.41
CA SER A 679 0.87 -18.75 9.81
C SER A 679 1.11 -17.62 8.80
N LYS A 680 2.28 -17.58 8.15
CA LYS A 680 2.60 -16.62 7.10
C LYS A 680 1.79 -16.87 5.82
N LEU A 681 1.75 -18.10 5.31
CA LEU A 681 0.95 -18.45 4.13
C LEU A 681 -0.55 -18.18 4.35
N LEU A 682 -1.08 -18.44 5.55
CA LEU A 682 -2.48 -18.21 5.89
C LEU A 682 -2.88 -16.73 5.96
N PHE A 683 -1.94 -15.82 6.26
CA PHE A 683 -2.23 -14.38 6.38
C PHE A 683 -2.41 -13.67 5.02
N PHE A 684 -1.86 -14.22 3.93
CA PHE A 684 -1.80 -13.55 2.62
C PHE A 684 -2.86 -13.99 1.60
N LEU A 685 -3.84 -14.82 1.99
CA LEU A 685 -5.00 -15.14 1.15
C LEU A 685 -6.18 -14.19 1.46
N PRO A 686 -6.39 -13.11 0.70
CA PRO A 686 -7.54 -12.23 0.92
C PRO A 686 -8.87 -12.98 0.74
N ALA A 687 -9.80 -12.77 1.67
CA ALA A 687 -11.09 -13.48 1.79
C ALA A 687 -12.07 -13.35 0.59
N LYS A 688 -11.66 -12.70 -0.50
CA LYS A 688 -12.36 -12.72 -1.80
C LYS A 688 -11.95 -13.90 -2.69
N ILE A 689 -10.74 -14.46 -2.55
CA ILE A 689 -10.23 -15.54 -3.43
C ILE A 689 -11.07 -16.82 -3.28
N THR A 690 -11.47 -17.16 -2.05
CA THR A 690 -12.35 -18.31 -1.74
C THR A 690 -13.70 -18.24 -2.46
N ASN A 691 -14.24 -17.05 -2.71
CA ASN A 691 -15.49 -16.88 -3.45
C ASN A 691 -15.32 -17.03 -4.96
N PHE A 692 -14.14 -16.74 -5.52
CA PHE A 692 -13.92 -16.81 -6.97
C PHE A 692 -13.98 -18.26 -7.51
N SER A 693 -13.44 -19.22 -6.75
CA SER A 693 -13.51 -20.65 -7.08
C SER A 693 -14.97 -21.18 -7.13
N ASN A 694 -15.87 -20.59 -6.33
CA ASN A 694 -17.29 -20.92 -6.35
C ASN A 694 -18.06 -20.31 -7.56
N MET A 695 -17.55 -19.23 -8.17
CA MET A 695 -18.13 -18.65 -9.38
C MET A 695 -17.74 -19.46 -10.64
N VAL A 696 -16.45 -19.80 -10.79
CA VAL A 696 -15.96 -20.56 -11.96
C VAL A 696 -16.69 -21.90 -12.11
N ASN A 697 -16.86 -22.64 -11.01
CA ASN A 697 -17.58 -23.92 -11.00
C ASN A 697 -19.09 -23.79 -11.30
N ARG A 698 -19.71 -22.61 -11.12
CA ARG A 698 -21.12 -22.39 -11.50
C ARG A 698 -21.29 -22.01 -12.97
N SER A 699 -20.31 -21.34 -13.57
CA SER A 699 -20.32 -20.99 -15.00
C SER A 699 -20.17 -22.21 -15.93
N ALA A 700 -19.59 -23.30 -15.45
CA ALA A 700 -19.40 -24.53 -16.23
C ALA A 700 -20.68 -25.38 -16.40
N VAL A 701 -21.74 -25.14 -15.61
CA VAL A 701 -22.95 -26.01 -15.56
C VAL A 701 -24.20 -25.25 -16.03
N LYS A 702 -24.15 -24.70 -17.26
CA LYS A 702 -25.35 -24.25 -18.00
C LYS A 702 -25.11 -24.01 -19.50
N LYS A 703 -25.02 -25.08 -20.29
CA LYS A 703 -25.07 -24.97 -21.76
C LYS A 703 -25.45 -26.26 -22.50
N GLU A 704 -26.72 -26.65 -22.41
CA GLU A 704 -27.30 -27.63 -23.34
C GLU A 704 -28.79 -27.33 -23.55
N GLU A 705 -29.11 -26.67 -24.67
CA GLU A 705 -30.49 -26.52 -25.18
C GLU A 705 -30.43 -26.24 -26.70
N ALA A 706 -31.45 -26.70 -27.44
CA ALA A 706 -31.35 -26.96 -28.88
C ALA A 706 -31.57 -25.72 -29.79
N PRO A 707 -31.05 -25.71 -31.03
CA PRO A 707 -31.25 -24.62 -31.97
C PRO A 707 -32.68 -24.58 -32.55
N PRO A 708 -33.28 -23.39 -32.75
CA PRO A 708 -34.57 -23.23 -33.42
C PRO A 708 -34.47 -23.41 -34.95
N PRO A 709 -35.58 -23.76 -35.63
CA PRO A 709 -35.57 -24.08 -37.06
C PRO A 709 -35.48 -22.85 -37.98
N VAL A 710 -34.94 -23.06 -39.18
CA VAL A 710 -34.89 -22.07 -40.26
C VAL A 710 -36.29 -21.81 -40.82
N ALA A 711 -36.65 -20.54 -40.96
CA ALA A 711 -37.84 -20.09 -41.70
C ALA A 711 -37.46 -19.00 -42.71
N SER A 712 -37.90 -19.16 -43.96
CA SER A 712 -37.62 -18.25 -45.06
C SER A 712 -38.88 -17.48 -45.47
N SER A 713 -38.78 -16.16 -45.70
CA SER A 713 -39.48 -15.51 -46.82
C SER A 713 -39.09 -14.05 -47.10
N HIS A 714 -39.15 -13.76 -48.40
CA HIS A 714 -39.17 -12.51 -49.16
C HIS A 714 -39.44 -11.13 -48.53
N LYS A 715 -38.68 -10.15 -49.08
CA LYS A 715 -39.13 -8.87 -49.67
C LYS A 715 -40.40 -8.19 -49.11
N ALA A 716 -40.21 -6.97 -48.61
CA ALA A 716 -40.69 -5.76 -49.31
C ALA A 716 -39.62 -4.65 -49.16
#